data_AF-A0A8J4Y1F6-F1
#
_entry.id   AF-A0A8J4Y1F6-F1
#
_cell.length_a   1.000
_cell.length_b   1.000
_cell.length_c   1.000
_cell.angle_alpha   90.00
_cell.angle_beta   90.00
_cell.angle_gamma   90.00
#
_symmetry.space_group_name_H-M   'P 1'
#
loop_
_entity.id
_entity.type
_entity.pdbx_description
1 polymer ?
#
loop_
_entity_poly.entity_id
_entity_poly.type
_entity_poly.pdbx_seq_one_letter_code
_entity_poly.pdbx_strand_id
1 'polypeptide(L)'
;MLANVGASGEKAILALINCSWLTGRLPSEWKAADIQPLPKPKEPTKPRPISLMSCTAKTAERMVLTRLQWRLGPFHPHVFGFTKGVGTSDSIMALMSLVDNRPAVAVFLDLEKAFELACAHAILAALVQKGIQGRLLAWIENYLQHRRARVRFQGHGSHYRELENGTPQGGILSPSLFNLLMEQLVSLPFREGVALLSYADDLVLVVTGRDDRIVRAQQALDLVSEKCRELGLKISAEKSKAMTIKAATPDCHLLVQDVRLPWTRVYQYLGVWIDRGLTFTTQVKYLRERTQARVNVMRAMTRTHAGASYAVLRLFYVQAVRALLDYSAPVLIALSPTQQKRIEVIQNRAMRTMLGAPRWTSGCIMQSEARLVPLTTRTQQIVACRVAKILHQVRESAARTKLSTVLPQGHDLSAGNTWLRRVAEAANHLLDLDQLLQEGPDRPAAFYVAPPPWQAPTVEVVITALPASKALCTRVELRQHALRGIADANVPGSAVYYTDGSVDPERGTTGAAVVTGQEVLSWRTPDHCSTLQTELVAIQHALEHARHRREEMVVVHSDSRSALQVLQQLSPPTDNVRLTTTILGLAQRIAAQGRHVRLNWVPSHHSIQQGKTMARRAAANNTEQQHREMEASSRQAAWYAKATAYRPLLPARQLSRADEVKLHRLRLGYRTLEELRDDFESRQCDHCGHLARHPLRHYLLSCPATAQLRQQIGGPEDDEDRAALVLRRALEDLPRLLVVVRSAPPPR
;
A
#
# COMPACT_ATOMS: atom_id res chain seq x y z
N MET A 1 -24.63 1.24 -10.04
CA MET A 1 -25.34 1.99 -11.10
C MET A 1 -25.02 1.38 -12.46
N LEU A 2 -23.90 1.71 -13.14
CA LEU A 2 -23.65 1.21 -14.50
C LEU A 2 -23.52 -0.32 -14.63
N ALA A 3 -23.13 -1.03 -13.56
CA ALA A 3 -23.08 -2.50 -13.57
C ALA A 3 -24.46 -3.20 -13.63
N ASN A 4 -25.56 -2.45 -13.53
CA ASN A 4 -26.92 -3.00 -13.45
C ASN A 4 -27.74 -2.74 -14.73
N VAL A 5 -27.15 -2.17 -15.78
CA VAL A 5 -27.89 -1.74 -17.01
C VAL A 5 -28.04 -2.90 -18.02
N GLY A 6 -27.39 -4.03 -17.77
CA GLY A 6 -27.44 -5.23 -18.61
C GLY A 6 -26.72 -5.09 -19.96
N ALA A 7 -26.55 -6.20 -20.66
CA ALA A 7 -25.74 -6.27 -21.88
C ALA A 7 -26.22 -5.33 -23.02
N SER A 8 -27.52 -5.07 -23.12
CA SER A 8 -28.05 -4.11 -24.10
C SER A 8 -27.70 -2.67 -23.74
N GLY A 9 -27.76 -2.32 -22.46
CA GLY A 9 -27.34 -1.01 -21.96
C GLY A 9 -25.84 -0.78 -22.11
N GLU A 10 -25.03 -1.80 -21.84
CA GLU A 10 -23.58 -1.76 -22.07
C GLU A 10 -23.23 -1.50 -23.54
N LYS A 11 -23.88 -2.21 -24.48
CA LYS A 11 -23.73 -1.98 -25.93
C LYS A 11 -24.12 -0.55 -26.32
N ALA A 12 -25.24 -0.02 -25.81
CA ALA A 12 -25.69 1.34 -26.10
C ALA A 12 -24.72 2.41 -25.54
N ILE A 13 -24.23 2.23 -24.31
CA ILE A 13 -23.23 3.12 -23.70
C ILE A 13 -21.92 3.07 -24.49
N LEU A 14 -21.46 1.88 -24.90
CA LEU A 14 -20.27 1.73 -25.73
C LEU A 14 -20.42 2.41 -27.10
N ALA A 15 -21.57 2.27 -27.75
CA ALA A 15 -21.87 2.95 -29.01
C ALA A 15 -21.84 4.48 -28.86
N LEU A 16 -22.42 5.02 -27.77
CA LEU A 16 -22.38 6.45 -27.45
C LEU A 16 -20.95 6.96 -27.19
N ILE A 17 -20.15 6.22 -26.41
CA ILE A 17 -18.74 6.55 -26.17
C ILE A 17 -17.92 6.51 -27.46
N ASN A 18 -18.14 5.50 -28.31
CA ASN A 18 -17.46 5.39 -29.59
C ASN A 18 -17.86 6.51 -30.55
N CYS A 19 -19.13 6.88 -30.63
CA CYS A 19 -19.59 8.03 -31.41
C CYS A 19 -18.93 9.34 -30.93
N SER A 20 -18.89 9.57 -29.61
CA SER A 20 -18.21 10.71 -29.01
C SER A 20 -16.71 10.73 -29.33
N TRP A 21 -16.04 9.58 -29.26
CA TRP A 21 -14.61 9.44 -29.58
C TRP A 21 -14.29 9.64 -31.07
N LEU A 22 -15.15 9.13 -31.96
CA LEU A 22 -14.96 9.25 -33.42
C LEU A 22 -15.16 10.69 -33.91
N THR A 23 -16.16 11.38 -33.37
CA THR A 23 -16.50 12.78 -33.71
C THR A 23 -15.71 13.83 -32.94
N GLY A 24 -15.06 13.46 -31.83
CA GLY A 24 -14.41 14.39 -30.91
C GLY A 24 -15.39 15.24 -30.08
N ARG A 25 -16.70 14.97 -30.12
CA ARG A 25 -17.73 15.78 -29.45
C ARG A 25 -18.29 15.05 -28.24
N LEU A 26 -18.48 15.76 -27.13
CA LEU A 26 -19.12 15.23 -25.93
C LEU A 26 -20.60 15.66 -25.87
N PRO A 27 -21.52 14.78 -25.42
CA PRO A 27 -22.89 15.17 -25.09
C PRO A 27 -22.93 16.34 -24.09
N SER A 28 -23.86 17.29 -24.28
CA SER A 28 -23.99 18.48 -23.42
C SER A 28 -24.29 18.13 -21.94
N GLU A 29 -24.94 16.99 -21.70
CA GLU A 29 -25.18 16.42 -20.37
C GLU A 29 -23.90 15.95 -19.67
N TRP A 30 -22.90 15.48 -20.42
CA TRP A 30 -21.61 15.05 -19.86
C TRP A 30 -20.77 16.25 -19.42
N LYS A 31 -21.08 17.44 -19.96
CA LYS A 31 -20.46 18.73 -19.63
C LYS A 31 -21.27 19.55 -18.62
N ALA A 32 -22.35 18.97 -18.07
CA ALA A 32 -23.12 19.53 -16.98
C ALA A 32 -22.63 18.98 -15.63
N ALA A 33 -22.46 19.88 -14.64
CA ALA A 33 -22.08 19.53 -13.28
C ALA A 33 -23.07 20.06 -12.24
N ASP A 34 -23.41 19.21 -11.28
CA ASP A 34 -24.14 19.63 -10.08
C ASP A 34 -23.14 19.81 -8.92
N ILE A 35 -22.93 21.06 -8.51
CA ILE A 35 -22.00 21.43 -7.44
C ILE A 35 -22.68 21.20 -6.09
N GLN A 36 -22.17 20.24 -5.33
CA GLN A 36 -22.54 20.03 -3.93
C GLN A 36 -21.54 20.75 -3.03
N PRO A 37 -21.95 21.77 -2.24
CA PRO A 37 -21.07 22.40 -1.25
C PRO A 37 -20.89 21.47 -0.04
N LEU A 38 -19.64 21.17 0.33
CA LEU A 38 -19.29 20.46 1.57
C LEU A 38 -18.58 21.40 2.55
N PRO A 39 -18.99 21.47 3.83
CA PRO A 39 -18.36 22.37 4.81
C PRO A 39 -16.90 21.96 5.08
N LYS A 40 -15.99 22.94 5.17
CA LYS A 40 -14.60 22.67 5.61
C LYS A 40 -14.59 22.51 7.14
N PRO A 41 -13.91 21.50 7.71
CA PRO A 41 -13.95 21.24 9.16
C PRO A 41 -13.47 22.37 10.08
N LYS A 42 -12.68 23.33 9.58
CA LYS A 42 -12.20 24.50 10.33
C LYS A 42 -12.86 25.83 9.92
N GLU A 43 -13.47 25.88 8.75
CA GLU A 43 -14.08 27.09 8.17
C GLU A 43 -15.40 26.70 7.47
N PRO A 44 -16.47 26.37 8.23
CA PRO A 44 -17.72 25.89 7.65
C PRO A 44 -18.35 26.88 6.64
N THR A 45 -18.11 28.18 6.86
CA THR A 45 -18.54 29.31 6.03
C THR A 45 -17.87 29.37 4.65
N LYS A 46 -16.77 28.63 4.42
CA LYS A 46 -16.10 28.53 3.11
C LYS A 46 -16.14 27.09 2.60
N PRO A 47 -17.30 26.56 2.17
CA PRO A 47 -17.42 25.19 1.72
C PRO A 47 -16.51 24.86 0.54
N ARG A 48 -16.14 23.60 0.39
CA ARG A 48 -15.50 23.06 -0.82
C ARG A 48 -16.60 22.66 -1.81
N PRO A 49 -16.63 23.22 -3.03
CA PRO A 49 -17.50 22.72 -4.09
C PRO A 49 -17.03 21.32 -4.53
N ILE A 50 -17.95 20.40 -4.78
CA ILE A 50 -17.66 19.13 -5.47
C ILE A 50 -18.58 19.03 -6.68
N SER A 51 -18.00 18.87 -7.87
CA SER A 51 -18.74 18.70 -9.12
C SER A 51 -19.20 17.25 -9.29
N LEU A 52 -20.49 17.01 -9.17
CA LEU A 52 -21.12 15.74 -9.53
C LEU A 52 -21.41 15.75 -11.03
N MET A 53 -20.66 14.93 -11.77
CA MET A 53 -20.80 14.72 -13.21
C MET A 53 -21.37 13.33 -13.51
N SER A 54 -21.94 13.15 -14.70
CA SER A 54 -22.53 11.88 -15.13
C SER A 54 -21.58 10.67 -15.01
N CYS A 55 -22.12 9.52 -14.60
CA CYS A 55 -21.37 8.26 -14.54
C CYS A 55 -20.91 7.77 -15.94
N THR A 56 -21.67 8.07 -17.00
CA THR A 56 -21.26 7.72 -18.38
C THR A 56 -20.10 8.60 -18.83
N ALA A 57 -20.14 9.90 -18.52
CA ALA A 57 -19.04 10.84 -18.76
C ALA A 57 -17.76 10.35 -18.07
N LYS A 58 -17.83 10.02 -16.77
CA LYS A 58 -16.71 9.45 -16.01
C LYS A 58 -16.17 8.14 -16.59
N THR A 59 -17.02 7.33 -17.23
CA THR A 59 -16.58 6.10 -17.90
C THR A 59 -15.79 6.43 -19.18
N ALA A 60 -16.28 7.36 -20.00
CA ALA A 60 -15.57 7.88 -21.17
C ALA A 60 -14.25 8.56 -20.80
N GLU A 61 -14.26 9.47 -19.83
CA GLU A 61 -13.06 10.14 -19.30
C GLU A 61 -11.98 9.14 -18.86
N ARG A 62 -12.37 8.04 -18.20
CA ARG A 62 -11.42 7.01 -17.77
C ARG A 62 -10.79 6.27 -18.94
N MET A 63 -11.56 5.96 -20.00
CA MET A 63 -11.02 5.37 -21.23
C MET A 63 -10.06 6.34 -21.94
N VAL A 64 -10.43 7.62 -22.03
CA VAL A 64 -9.58 8.67 -22.61
C VAL A 64 -8.31 8.88 -21.77
N LEU A 65 -8.41 8.86 -20.43
CA LEU A 65 -7.29 9.01 -19.52
C LEU A 65 -6.24 7.91 -19.72
N THR A 66 -6.65 6.64 -19.87
CA THR A 66 -5.72 5.54 -20.13
C THR A 66 -4.96 5.73 -21.44
N ARG A 67 -5.65 6.21 -22.50
CA ARG A 67 -5.01 6.54 -23.79
C ARG A 67 -4.06 7.72 -23.69
N LEU A 68 -4.46 8.76 -22.94
CA LEU A 68 -3.67 9.96 -22.71
C LEU A 68 -2.40 9.68 -21.92
N GLN A 69 -2.50 8.95 -20.80
CA GLN A 69 -1.35 8.59 -19.97
C GLN A 69 -0.34 7.71 -20.72
N TRP A 70 -0.81 6.78 -21.58
CA TRP A 70 0.08 6.01 -22.46
C TRP A 70 0.85 6.89 -23.44
N ARG A 71 0.20 7.95 -23.99
CA ARG A 71 0.84 8.89 -24.92
C ARG A 71 1.78 9.90 -24.25
N LEU A 72 1.43 10.40 -23.06
CA LEU A 72 2.21 11.40 -22.35
C LEU A 72 3.50 10.84 -21.71
N GLY A 73 3.51 9.56 -21.35
CA GLY A 73 4.60 8.98 -20.57
C GLY A 73 4.68 9.52 -19.13
N PRO A 74 5.84 9.37 -18.45
CA PRO A 74 6.04 9.88 -17.10
C PRO A 74 6.25 11.41 -17.08
N PHE A 75 5.57 12.10 -16.16
CA PHE A 75 5.77 13.53 -15.89
C PHE A 75 7.15 13.84 -15.28
N HIS A 76 7.65 15.06 -15.47
CA HIS A 76 8.88 15.59 -14.86
C HIS A 76 9.03 15.24 -13.36
N PRO A 77 10.21 14.79 -12.87
CA PRO A 77 10.39 14.15 -11.56
C PRO A 77 9.82 14.87 -10.34
N HIS A 78 9.73 16.20 -10.37
CA HIS A 78 9.25 17.03 -9.27
C HIS A 78 7.72 17.22 -9.21
N VAL A 79 6.95 16.61 -10.13
CA VAL A 79 5.48 16.51 -10.04
C VAL A 79 5.10 15.24 -9.26
N PHE A 80 4.65 15.38 -8.02
CA PHE A 80 4.29 14.25 -7.14
C PHE A 80 2.78 14.04 -7.04
N GLY A 81 1.99 15.11 -7.18
CA GLY A 81 0.53 15.04 -7.13
C GLY A 81 -0.05 14.18 -8.25
N PHE A 82 -1.11 13.43 -7.94
CA PHE A 82 -1.90 12.61 -8.89
C PHE A 82 -1.11 11.65 -9.80
N THR A 83 0.14 11.38 -9.49
CA THR A 83 1.04 10.56 -10.31
C THR A 83 1.00 9.11 -9.83
N LYS A 84 0.78 8.15 -10.74
CA LYS A 84 0.66 6.73 -10.38
C LYS A 84 1.92 6.27 -9.64
N GLY A 85 1.74 5.61 -8.50
CA GLY A 85 2.83 5.11 -7.67
C GLY A 85 3.54 6.18 -6.82
N VAL A 86 3.08 7.44 -6.81
CA VAL A 86 3.70 8.52 -6.04
C VAL A 86 2.71 9.09 -5.02
N GLY A 87 3.20 9.40 -3.81
CA GLY A 87 2.43 9.95 -2.71
C GLY A 87 3.13 11.12 -2.00
N THR A 88 2.42 11.75 -1.06
CA THR A 88 2.94 12.91 -0.30
C THR A 88 4.29 12.64 0.37
N SER A 89 4.47 11.40 0.84
CA SER A 89 5.70 10.93 1.46
C SER A 89 6.92 10.97 0.55
N ASP A 90 6.76 10.72 -0.75
CA ASP A 90 7.87 10.79 -1.71
C ASP A 90 8.30 12.26 -1.91
N SER A 91 7.33 13.20 -1.93
CA SER A 91 7.61 14.65 -1.97
C SER A 91 8.29 15.16 -0.69
N ILE A 92 7.85 14.69 0.49
CA ILE A 92 8.52 15.01 1.76
C ILE A 92 9.96 14.49 1.76
N MET A 93 10.21 13.27 1.27
CA MET A 93 11.57 12.72 1.16
C MET A 93 12.44 13.51 0.16
N ALA A 94 11.88 13.98 -0.96
CA ALA A 94 12.57 14.85 -1.89
C ALA A 94 12.95 16.21 -1.24
N LEU A 95 12.02 16.85 -0.54
CA LEU A 95 12.28 18.09 0.21
C LEU A 95 13.40 17.89 1.24
N MET A 96 13.33 16.83 2.05
CA MET A 96 14.36 16.51 3.04
C MET A 96 15.73 16.23 2.40
N SER A 97 15.78 15.47 1.30
CA SER A 97 17.01 15.22 0.54
C SER A 97 17.61 16.50 -0.08
N LEU A 98 16.79 17.49 -0.43
CA LEU A 98 17.29 18.79 -0.90
C LEU A 98 17.91 19.62 0.23
N VAL A 99 17.27 19.71 1.40
CA VAL A 99 17.72 20.57 2.50
C VAL A 99 18.67 19.89 3.49
N ASP A 100 18.94 18.59 3.33
CA ASP A 100 19.82 17.88 4.26
C ASP A 100 21.24 18.44 4.23
N ASN A 101 21.80 18.58 5.44
CA ASN A 101 23.04 19.28 5.79
C ASN A 101 23.34 20.63 5.12
N ARG A 102 22.37 21.29 4.46
CA ARG A 102 22.58 22.51 3.69
C ARG A 102 21.71 23.67 4.22
N PRO A 103 22.28 24.85 4.49
CA PRO A 103 21.51 26.08 4.64
C PRO A 103 20.60 26.28 3.42
N ALA A 104 19.33 26.57 3.69
CA ALA A 104 18.32 26.68 2.64
C ALA A 104 17.21 27.68 2.96
N VAL A 105 16.49 28.08 1.92
CA VAL A 105 15.24 28.83 1.96
C VAL A 105 14.18 27.94 1.32
N ALA A 106 13.09 27.68 2.03
CA ALA A 106 11.91 27.01 1.50
C ALA A 106 10.77 28.03 1.44
N VAL A 107 10.19 28.23 0.26
CA VAL A 107 9.00 29.06 0.06
C VAL A 107 7.85 28.16 -0.31
N PHE A 108 6.86 28.06 0.58
CA PHE A 108 5.64 27.30 0.37
C PHE A 108 4.61 28.23 -0.27
N LEU A 109 4.16 27.89 -1.49
CA LEU A 109 3.23 28.68 -2.29
C LEU A 109 1.87 27.99 -2.32
N ASP A 110 0.81 28.74 -2.01
CA ASP A 110 -0.59 28.31 -2.07
C ASP A 110 -1.21 28.84 -3.37
N LEU A 111 -1.80 27.98 -4.20
CA LEU A 111 -2.48 28.40 -5.43
C LEU A 111 -3.97 28.63 -5.19
N GLU A 112 -4.47 29.81 -5.55
CA GLU A 112 -5.89 30.14 -5.42
C GLU A 112 -6.73 29.37 -6.41
N LYS A 113 -7.60 28.48 -5.91
CA LYS A 113 -8.60 27.77 -6.72
C LYS A 113 -7.99 27.12 -7.98
N ALA A 114 -6.80 26.53 -7.87
CA ALA A 114 -5.96 26.19 -9.01
C ALA A 114 -6.67 25.41 -10.13
N PHE A 115 -7.55 24.47 -9.77
CA PHE A 115 -8.39 23.73 -10.71
C PHE A 115 -9.44 24.57 -11.44
N GLU A 116 -10.03 25.59 -10.80
CA GLU A 116 -11.03 26.48 -11.39
C GLU A 116 -10.41 27.53 -12.31
N LEU A 117 -9.17 27.96 -12.05
CA LEU A 117 -8.49 29.00 -12.82
C LEU A 117 -7.63 28.47 -13.99
N ALA A 118 -7.16 27.23 -13.91
CA ALA A 118 -6.30 26.58 -14.91
C ALA A 118 -6.73 26.87 -16.37
N CYS A 119 -5.86 27.53 -17.14
CA CYS A 119 -6.15 27.98 -18.49
C CYS A 119 -6.30 26.79 -19.46
N ALA A 120 -7.48 26.67 -20.09
CA ALA A 120 -7.75 25.60 -21.04
C ALA A 120 -6.81 25.65 -22.27
N HIS A 121 -6.48 26.84 -22.77
CA HIS A 121 -5.56 27.01 -23.89
C HIS A 121 -4.14 26.56 -23.54
N ALA A 122 -3.64 26.86 -22.34
CA ALA A 122 -2.33 26.41 -21.87
C ALA A 122 -2.26 24.87 -21.74
N ILE A 123 -3.35 24.22 -21.32
CA ILE A 123 -3.45 22.75 -21.30
C ILE A 123 -3.37 22.17 -22.71
N LEU A 124 -4.11 22.74 -23.67
CA LEU A 124 -4.12 22.29 -25.07
C LEU A 124 -2.77 22.50 -25.75
N ALA A 125 -2.11 23.64 -25.52
CA ALA A 125 -0.75 23.89 -26.01
C ALA A 125 0.26 22.87 -25.44
N ALA A 126 0.18 22.54 -24.15
CA ALA A 126 1.04 21.52 -23.53
C ALA A 126 0.82 20.12 -24.13
N LEU A 127 -0.44 19.77 -24.46
CA LEU A 127 -0.78 18.52 -25.13
C LEU A 127 -0.16 18.46 -26.54
N VAL A 128 -0.28 19.52 -27.33
CA VAL A 128 0.33 19.61 -28.67
C VAL A 128 1.85 19.51 -28.60
N GLN A 129 2.49 20.21 -27.66
CA GLN A 129 3.95 20.12 -27.43
C GLN A 129 4.41 18.71 -27.06
N LYS A 130 3.59 17.92 -26.36
CA LYS A 130 3.82 16.50 -26.05
C LYS A 130 3.43 15.55 -27.21
N GLY A 131 3.14 16.06 -28.40
CA GLY A 131 2.79 15.28 -29.59
C GLY A 131 1.37 14.70 -29.58
N ILE A 132 0.46 15.20 -28.74
CA ILE A 132 -0.93 14.78 -28.71
C ILE A 132 -1.70 15.49 -29.83
N GLN A 133 -2.31 14.69 -30.73
CA GLN A 133 -2.97 15.18 -31.93
C GLN A 133 -4.21 14.35 -32.31
N GLY A 134 -4.97 14.83 -33.30
CA GLY A 134 -6.16 14.15 -33.83
C GLY A 134 -7.29 14.01 -32.81
N ARG A 135 -8.02 12.87 -32.88
CA ARG A 135 -9.23 12.62 -32.06
C ARG A 135 -9.01 12.79 -30.56
N LEU A 136 -7.83 12.46 -30.03
CA LEU A 136 -7.54 12.61 -28.60
C LEU A 136 -7.48 14.09 -28.20
N LEU A 137 -6.84 14.93 -29.01
CA LEU A 137 -6.78 16.37 -28.75
C LEU A 137 -8.17 17.01 -28.88
N ALA A 138 -8.89 16.74 -29.97
CA ALA A 138 -10.23 17.28 -30.23
C ALA A 138 -11.24 16.90 -29.13
N TRP A 139 -11.18 15.66 -28.62
CA TRP A 139 -12.04 15.23 -27.51
C TRP A 139 -11.71 15.97 -26.21
N ILE A 140 -10.43 16.17 -25.89
CA ILE A 140 -10.01 16.93 -24.69
C ILE A 140 -10.38 18.41 -24.83
N GLU A 141 -10.22 19.01 -26.00
CA GLU A 141 -10.67 20.37 -26.31
C GLU A 141 -12.18 20.52 -26.05
N ASN A 142 -13.00 19.64 -26.63
CA ASN A 142 -14.45 19.71 -26.43
C ASN A 142 -14.88 19.41 -24.98
N TYR A 143 -14.09 18.64 -24.22
CA TYR A 143 -14.27 18.41 -22.78
C TYR A 143 -13.97 19.66 -21.94
N LEU A 144 -13.05 20.52 -22.37
CA LEU A 144 -12.74 21.77 -21.68
C LEU A 144 -13.76 22.89 -22.00
N GLN A 145 -14.29 22.92 -23.22
CA GLN A 145 -15.20 23.97 -23.73
C GLN A 145 -16.69 23.74 -23.42
N HIS A 146 -17.46 24.83 -23.32
CA HIS A 146 -18.93 24.83 -23.13
C HIS A 146 -19.40 23.92 -21.98
N ARG A 147 -18.76 24.07 -20.83
CA ARG A 147 -19.18 23.40 -19.59
C ARG A 147 -20.14 24.29 -18.83
N ARG A 148 -21.11 23.66 -18.16
CA ARG A 148 -22.09 24.36 -17.34
C ARG A 148 -22.21 23.73 -15.96
N ALA A 149 -22.35 24.55 -14.93
CA ALA A 149 -22.55 24.08 -13.58
C ALA A 149 -23.70 24.82 -12.88
N ARG A 150 -24.35 24.13 -11.94
CA ARG A 150 -25.31 24.74 -11.00
C ARG A 150 -24.99 24.28 -9.59
N VAL A 151 -25.35 25.08 -8.58
CA VAL A 151 -25.24 24.66 -7.17
C VAL A 151 -26.50 23.88 -6.82
N ARG A 152 -26.34 22.72 -6.15
CA ARG A 152 -27.46 21.96 -5.57
C ARG A 152 -27.34 21.99 -4.05
N PHE A 153 -28.42 22.38 -3.38
CA PHE A 153 -28.50 22.42 -1.91
C PHE A 153 -29.89 21.95 -1.46
N GLN A 154 -29.93 20.97 -0.55
CA GLN A 154 -31.18 20.40 0.00
C GLN A 154 -32.24 20.09 -1.07
N GLY A 155 -31.86 19.35 -2.12
CA GLY A 155 -32.74 18.96 -3.23
C GLY A 155 -32.95 20.03 -4.31
N HIS A 156 -32.80 21.31 -3.97
CA HIS A 156 -33.01 22.44 -4.88
C HIS A 156 -31.75 22.75 -5.68
N GLY A 157 -31.91 23.14 -6.95
CA GLY A 157 -30.80 23.48 -7.85
C GLY A 157 -30.92 24.90 -8.37
N SER A 158 -29.80 25.64 -8.42
CA SER A 158 -29.75 26.94 -9.10
C SER A 158 -29.92 26.78 -10.61
N HIS A 159 -30.06 27.90 -11.32
CA HIS A 159 -29.83 27.93 -12.76
C HIS A 159 -28.41 27.46 -13.09
N TYR A 160 -28.25 26.88 -14.28
CA TYR A 160 -26.93 26.59 -14.86
C TYR A 160 -26.24 27.90 -15.25
N ARG A 161 -24.94 27.97 -14.97
CA ARG A 161 -24.02 29.00 -15.49
C ARG A 161 -22.91 28.32 -16.27
N GLU A 162 -22.43 28.96 -17.32
CA GLU A 162 -21.26 28.48 -18.05
C GLU A 162 -19.98 28.70 -17.23
N LEU A 163 -18.98 27.84 -17.45
CA LEU A 163 -17.66 27.90 -16.82
C LEU A 163 -16.60 28.14 -17.90
N GLU A 164 -16.13 29.37 -18.00
CA GLU A 164 -15.16 29.82 -19.01
C GLU A 164 -13.79 29.14 -18.88
N ASN A 165 -13.31 28.94 -17.65
CA ASN A 165 -11.96 28.44 -17.36
C ASN A 165 -11.95 27.22 -16.43
N GLY A 166 -10.77 26.62 -16.28
CA GLY A 166 -10.48 25.56 -15.33
C GLY A 166 -10.66 24.13 -15.87
N THR A 167 -10.67 23.17 -14.94
CA THR A 167 -11.02 21.77 -15.14
C THR A 167 -12.00 21.34 -14.03
N PRO A 168 -13.01 20.49 -14.32
CA PRO A 168 -14.06 20.21 -13.34
C PRO A 168 -13.50 19.48 -12.12
N GLN A 169 -13.79 20.00 -10.92
CA GLN A 169 -13.32 19.45 -9.65
C GLN A 169 -14.09 18.17 -9.30
N GLY A 170 -13.50 17.02 -9.64
CA GLY A 170 -14.13 15.70 -9.55
C GLY A 170 -14.24 14.97 -10.90
N GLY A 171 -13.77 15.58 -12.00
CA GLY A 171 -13.45 14.90 -13.24
C GLY A 171 -12.23 13.98 -13.10
N ILE A 172 -12.19 12.93 -13.90
CA ILE A 172 -11.15 11.90 -13.92
C ILE A 172 -9.94 12.35 -14.75
N LEU A 173 -10.15 13.15 -15.80
CA LEU A 173 -9.06 13.72 -16.59
C LEU A 173 -8.39 14.92 -15.91
N SER A 174 -9.16 15.73 -15.17
CA SER A 174 -8.73 17.00 -14.57
C SER A 174 -7.37 16.93 -13.84
N PRO A 175 -7.06 15.90 -13.02
CA PRO A 175 -5.79 15.85 -12.31
C PRO A 175 -4.57 15.63 -13.22
N SER A 176 -4.70 14.82 -14.28
CA SER A 176 -3.61 14.63 -15.26
C SER A 176 -3.44 15.83 -16.20
N LEU A 177 -4.52 16.54 -16.51
CA LEU A 177 -4.45 17.81 -17.25
C LEU A 177 -3.80 18.92 -16.40
N PHE A 178 -4.12 19.00 -15.11
CA PHE A 178 -3.48 19.94 -14.19
C PHE A 178 -1.97 19.66 -14.02
N ASN A 179 -1.57 18.38 -13.99
CA ASN A 179 -0.16 18.00 -13.94
C ASN A 179 0.66 18.48 -15.15
N LEU A 180 0.06 18.72 -16.33
CA LEU A 180 0.76 19.32 -17.47
C LEU A 180 1.14 20.79 -17.21
N LEU A 181 0.30 21.52 -16.48
CA LEU A 181 0.60 22.90 -16.06
C LEU A 181 1.68 22.90 -14.96
N MET A 182 1.58 21.97 -14.00
CA MET A 182 2.61 21.82 -12.96
C MET A 182 3.96 21.41 -13.55
N GLU A 183 3.98 20.57 -14.58
CA GLU A 183 5.18 20.19 -15.31
C GLU A 183 5.90 21.41 -15.91
N GLN A 184 5.17 22.33 -16.55
CA GLN A 184 5.74 23.58 -17.06
C GLN A 184 6.36 24.46 -15.96
N LEU A 185 5.77 24.50 -14.75
CA LEU A 185 6.32 25.26 -13.62
C LEU A 185 7.61 24.61 -13.07
N VAL A 186 7.64 23.29 -12.89
CA VAL A 186 8.81 22.61 -12.33
C VAL A 186 9.96 22.42 -13.32
N SER A 187 9.70 22.61 -14.62
CA SER A 187 10.69 22.59 -15.70
C SER A 187 11.16 23.98 -16.15
N LEU A 188 10.86 25.03 -15.39
CA LEU A 188 11.48 26.36 -15.58
C LEU A 188 13.02 26.27 -15.45
N PRO A 189 13.78 27.14 -16.14
CA PRO A 189 15.24 27.12 -16.17
C PRO A 189 15.86 27.67 -14.86
N PHE A 190 15.67 26.92 -13.77
CA PHE A 190 16.18 27.26 -12.46
C PHE A 190 17.72 27.15 -12.39
N ARG A 191 18.36 28.09 -11.70
CA ARG A 191 19.80 28.07 -11.41
C ARG A 191 20.17 26.89 -10.50
N GLU A 192 21.45 26.53 -10.47
CA GLU A 192 21.93 25.46 -9.58
C GLU A 192 21.54 25.70 -8.11
N GLY A 193 21.18 24.61 -7.42
CA GLY A 193 20.74 24.63 -6.03
C GLY A 193 19.31 25.15 -5.83
N VAL A 194 18.59 25.52 -6.88
CA VAL A 194 17.15 25.89 -6.88
C VAL A 194 16.33 24.71 -7.43
N ALA A 195 15.21 24.38 -6.76
CA ALA A 195 14.25 23.39 -7.26
C ALA A 195 12.83 23.73 -6.81
N LEU A 196 11.86 23.63 -7.72
CA LEU A 196 10.43 23.66 -7.40
C LEU A 196 9.89 22.23 -7.33
N LEU A 197 9.18 21.90 -6.24
CA LEU A 197 8.43 20.65 -6.09
C LEU A 197 6.93 20.95 -6.09
N SER A 198 6.14 20.08 -6.74
CA SER A 198 4.66 20.17 -6.78
C SER A 198 4.02 18.91 -6.22
N TYR A 199 3.12 19.06 -5.26
CA TYR A 199 2.13 18.05 -4.91
C TYR A 199 0.73 18.62 -5.16
N ALA A 200 0.26 18.49 -6.41
CA ALA A 200 -0.95 19.18 -6.86
C ALA A 200 -0.77 20.71 -6.73
N ASP A 201 -1.70 21.39 -6.08
CA ASP A 201 -1.69 22.81 -5.78
C ASP A 201 -0.74 23.23 -4.65
N ASP A 202 -0.25 22.29 -3.83
CA ASP A 202 0.82 22.54 -2.86
C ASP A 202 2.18 22.62 -3.59
N LEU A 203 2.74 23.83 -3.70
CA LEU A 203 4.06 24.07 -4.29
C LEU A 203 5.10 24.42 -3.21
N VAL A 204 6.33 23.91 -3.35
CA VAL A 204 7.47 24.35 -2.53
C VAL A 204 8.70 24.63 -3.39
N LEU A 205 9.13 25.89 -3.39
CA LEU A 205 10.39 26.34 -3.96
C LEU A 205 11.50 26.19 -2.92
N VAL A 206 12.56 25.48 -3.25
CA VAL A 206 13.70 25.21 -2.36
C VAL A 206 14.95 25.80 -2.98
N VAL A 207 15.61 26.71 -2.26
CA VAL A 207 16.91 27.28 -2.64
C VAL A 207 17.95 26.89 -1.60
N THR A 208 18.99 26.20 -2.04
CA THR A 208 20.11 25.74 -1.22
C THR A 208 21.39 26.52 -1.51
N GLY A 209 22.22 26.72 -0.49
CA GLY A 209 23.47 27.49 -0.58
C GLY A 209 23.59 28.52 0.55
N ARG A 210 24.75 29.18 0.63
CA ARG A 210 25.03 30.17 1.68
C ARG A 210 24.63 31.57 1.24
N ASP A 211 25.43 32.26 0.45
CA ASP A 211 25.47 33.73 0.54
C ASP A 211 24.43 34.45 -0.34
N ASP A 212 24.11 33.91 -1.51
CA ASP A 212 23.18 34.50 -2.50
C ASP A 212 21.74 33.94 -2.44
N ARG A 213 21.45 33.04 -1.47
CA ARG A 213 20.24 32.21 -1.41
C ARG A 213 18.91 32.98 -1.48
N ILE A 214 18.88 34.22 -1.00
CA ILE A 214 17.68 35.07 -1.03
C ILE A 214 17.48 35.68 -2.43
N VAL A 215 18.56 36.16 -3.06
CA VAL A 215 18.51 36.74 -4.42
C VAL A 215 18.07 35.67 -5.42
N ARG A 216 18.63 34.46 -5.32
CA ARG A 216 18.17 33.30 -6.13
C ARG A 216 16.72 32.90 -5.82
N ALA A 217 16.27 33.03 -4.58
CA ALA A 217 14.87 32.76 -4.23
C ALA A 217 13.93 33.79 -4.87
N GLN A 218 14.26 35.08 -4.84
CA GLN A 218 13.47 36.12 -5.50
C GLN A 218 13.40 35.89 -7.01
N GLN A 219 14.55 35.74 -7.67
CA GLN A 219 14.62 35.47 -9.12
C GLN A 219 13.78 34.25 -9.55
N ALA A 220 13.78 33.19 -8.74
CA ALA A 220 12.97 32.00 -9.00
C ALA A 220 11.47 32.21 -8.70
N LEU A 221 11.12 33.04 -7.71
CA LEU A 221 9.73 33.46 -7.47
C LEU A 221 9.18 34.35 -8.59
N ASP A 222 10.01 35.22 -9.16
CA ASP A 222 9.62 36.09 -10.28
C ASP A 222 9.27 35.23 -11.52
N LEU A 223 10.16 34.31 -11.90
CA LEU A 223 9.92 33.32 -12.97
C LEU A 223 8.67 32.47 -12.73
N VAL A 224 8.46 31.98 -11.50
CA VAL A 224 7.26 31.20 -11.15
C VAL A 224 5.99 32.07 -11.17
N SER A 225 6.07 33.34 -10.76
CA SER A 225 4.93 34.26 -10.75
C SER A 225 4.51 34.65 -12.18
N GLU A 226 5.48 34.91 -13.05
CA GLU A 226 5.26 35.13 -14.48
C GLU A 226 4.66 33.90 -15.15
N LYS A 227 5.27 32.73 -14.95
CA LYS A 227 4.76 31.49 -15.57
C LYS A 227 3.38 31.10 -15.05
N CYS A 228 3.09 31.31 -13.77
CA CYS A 228 1.73 31.13 -13.23
C CYS A 228 0.73 32.02 -13.98
N ARG A 229 1.06 33.28 -14.26
CA ARG A 229 0.20 34.22 -15.01
C ARG A 229 -0.14 33.68 -16.40
N GLU A 230 0.84 33.18 -17.15
CA GLU A 230 0.63 32.55 -18.48
C GLU A 230 -0.29 31.32 -18.42
N LEU A 231 -0.16 30.51 -17.37
CA LEU A 231 -0.94 29.27 -17.20
C LEU A 231 -2.36 29.51 -16.63
N GLY A 232 -2.74 30.77 -16.39
CA GLY A 232 -4.00 31.13 -15.73
C GLY A 232 -4.04 30.80 -14.25
N LEU A 233 -2.89 30.63 -13.60
CA LEU A 233 -2.77 30.29 -12.19
C LEU A 233 -2.49 31.54 -11.35
N LYS A 234 -3.13 31.64 -10.18
CA LYS A 234 -2.93 32.74 -9.24
C LYS A 234 -2.34 32.23 -7.93
N ILE A 235 -1.30 32.89 -7.45
CA ILE A 235 -0.66 32.58 -6.17
C ILE A 235 -1.35 33.38 -5.05
N SER A 236 -1.63 32.74 -3.93
CA SER A 236 -2.19 33.38 -2.74
C SER A 236 -1.04 33.86 -1.84
N ALA A 237 -0.54 35.08 -2.09
CA ALA A 237 0.62 35.61 -1.37
C ALA A 237 0.41 35.67 0.16
N GLU A 238 -0.82 35.97 0.62
CA GLU A 238 -1.19 36.00 2.05
C GLU A 238 -1.05 34.64 2.76
N LYS A 239 -1.32 33.54 2.05
CA LYS A 239 -1.25 32.17 2.58
C LYS A 239 0.13 31.55 2.39
N SER A 240 0.85 32.01 1.37
CA SER A 240 2.21 31.59 1.04
C SER A 240 3.19 32.04 2.12
N LYS A 241 4.22 31.24 2.42
CA LYS A 241 5.15 31.52 3.54
C LYS A 241 6.58 31.15 3.19
N ALA A 242 7.52 32.00 3.61
CA ALA A 242 8.94 31.72 3.50
C ALA A 242 9.48 31.17 4.83
N MET A 243 10.41 30.22 4.77
CA MET A 243 11.07 29.63 5.94
C MET A 243 12.56 29.42 5.64
N THR A 244 13.44 29.88 6.53
CA THR A 244 14.85 29.48 6.47
C THR A 244 15.05 28.14 7.18
N ILE A 245 15.97 27.33 6.67
CA ILE A 245 16.35 26.02 7.20
C ILE A 245 17.85 26.04 7.47
N LYS A 246 18.26 25.68 8.70
CA LYS A 246 19.67 25.68 9.17
C LYS A 246 20.43 27.00 8.93
N ALA A 247 19.72 28.12 8.77
CA ALA A 247 20.29 29.45 8.51
C ALA A 247 19.60 30.51 9.37
N ALA A 248 20.21 31.69 9.56
CA ALA A 248 19.52 32.85 10.13
C ALA A 248 18.29 33.24 9.28
N THR A 249 17.22 33.70 9.92
CA THR A 249 16.14 34.43 9.23
C THR A 249 16.73 35.78 8.83
N PRO A 250 16.70 36.17 7.55
CA PRO A 250 17.34 37.40 7.09
C PRO A 250 16.48 38.62 7.43
N ASP A 251 17.11 39.78 7.50
CA ASP A 251 16.43 41.07 7.61
C ASP A 251 16.09 41.63 6.22
N CYS A 252 15.27 40.87 5.49
CA CYS A 252 14.77 41.26 4.17
C CYS A 252 13.47 40.52 3.83
N HIS A 253 12.81 40.95 2.77
CA HIS A 253 11.54 40.38 2.32
C HIS A 253 11.70 39.67 0.98
N LEU A 254 10.96 38.58 0.80
CA LEU A 254 10.67 38.03 -0.52
C LEU A 254 9.32 38.58 -0.96
N LEU A 255 9.21 38.91 -2.24
CA LEU A 255 8.00 39.44 -2.87
C LEU A 255 7.40 38.39 -3.80
N VAL A 256 6.07 38.28 -3.81
CA VAL A 256 5.31 37.54 -4.82
C VAL A 256 4.15 38.42 -5.23
N GLN A 257 4.08 38.79 -6.51
CA GLN A 257 3.05 39.72 -7.02
C GLN A 257 3.01 41.02 -6.19
N ASP A 258 4.18 41.60 -5.94
CA ASP A 258 4.43 42.81 -5.12
C ASP A 258 4.03 42.71 -3.63
N VAL A 259 3.49 41.58 -3.19
CA VAL A 259 3.13 41.32 -1.78
C VAL A 259 4.29 40.66 -1.04
N ARG A 260 4.60 41.17 0.16
CA ARG A 260 5.65 40.65 1.04
C ARG A 260 5.24 39.31 1.65
N LEU A 261 6.04 38.27 1.43
CA LEU A 261 5.83 36.96 2.04
C LEU A 261 6.23 36.97 3.53
N PRO A 262 5.37 36.48 4.45
CA PRO A 262 5.71 36.38 5.86
C PRO A 262 6.72 35.25 6.11
N TRP A 263 7.78 35.55 6.88
CA TRP A 263 8.71 34.56 7.39
C TRP A 263 8.08 33.74 8.53
N THR A 264 8.20 32.42 8.46
CA THR A 264 7.85 31.50 9.55
C THR A 264 9.05 30.68 10.02
N ARG A 265 9.01 30.24 11.29
CA ARG A 265 9.96 29.26 11.85
C ARG A 265 9.46 27.81 11.73
N VAL A 266 8.17 27.63 11.44
CA VAL A 266 7.47 26.32 11.38
C VAL A 266 6.37 26.37 10.31
N TYR A 267 6.26 25.32 9.48
CA TYR A 267 5.22 25.19 8.46
C TYR A 267 4.63 23.76 8.43
N GLN A 268 3.36 23.60 8.05
CA GLN A 268 2.73 22.29 7.88
C GLN A 268 2.71 21.89 6.40
N TYR A 269 3.72 21.15 5.95
CA TYR A 269 3.83 20.68 4.57
C TYR A 269 3.24 19.27 4.44
N LEU A 270 2.26 19.09 3.55
CA LEU A 270 1.59 17.81 3.27
C LEU A 270 1.16 17.04 4.54
N GLY A 271 0.67 17.77 5.54
CA GLY A 271 0.21 17.23 6.82
C GLY A 271 1.28 17.03 7.90
N VAL A 272 2.57 17.23 7.60
CA VAL A 272 3.69 17.08 8.54
C VAL A 272 4.28 18.46 8.89
N TRP A 273 4.53 18.69 10.17
CA TRP A 273 5.16 19.92 10.65
C TRP A 273 6.67 19.90 10.46
N ILE A 274 7.20 20.87 9.72
CA ILE A 274 8.63 21.11 9.48
C ILE A 274 9.01 22.40 10.22
N ASP A 275 10.08 22.35 11.03
CA ASP A 275 10.68 23.52 11.67
C ASP A 275 12.04 23.87 11.05
N ARG A 276 12.42 25.14 11.18
CA ARG A 276 13.71 25.72 10.73
C ARG A 276 14.96 24.92 11.13
N GLY A 277 14.93 24.22 12.28
CA GLY A 277 16.05 23.41 12.76
C GLY A 277 16.05 21.96 12.26
N LEU A 278 14.97 21.50 11.60
CA LEU A 278 14.69 20.08 11.33
C LEU A 278 14.75 19.22 12.61
N THR A 279 14.32 19.79 13.74
CA THR A 279 14.25 19.08 15.03
C THR A 279 12.97 18.27 15.18
N PHE A 280 11.94 18.63 14.41
CA PHE A 280 10.59 18.09 14.36
C PHE A 280 9.85 18.08 15.70
N THR A 281 10.26 18.97 16.61
CA THR A 281 9.66 19.10 17.95
C THR A 281 8.16 19.41 17.89
N THR A 282 7.73 20.25 16.95
CA THR A 282 6.30 20.53 16.71
C THR A 282 5.55 19.30 16.20
N GLN A 283 6.14 18.51 15.30
CA GLN A 283 5.54 17.26 14.82
C GLN A 283 5.38 16.25 15.95
N VAL A 284 6.38 16.10 16.82
CA VAL A 284 6.30 15.22 18.00
C VAL A 284 5.18 15.67 18.95
N LYS A 285 5.03 16.98 19.21
CA LYS A 285 3.93 17.52 20.03
C LYS A 285 2.56 17.21 19.40
N TYR A 286 2.39 17.57 18.13
CA TYR A 286 1.17 17.31 17.35
C TYR A 286 0.77 15.83 17.35
N LEU A 287 1.72 14.93 17.07
CA LEU A 287 1.48 13.49 17.08
C LEU A 287 1.09 12.98 18.46
N ARG A 288 1.74 13.42 19.54
CA ARG A 288 1.38 13.03 20.91
C ARG A 288 -0.04 13.46 21.26
N GLU A 289 -0.44 14.68 20.95
CA GLU A 289 -1.79 15.19 21.23
C GLU A 289 -2.86 14.38 20.48
N ARG A 290 -2.69 14.18 19.17
CA ARG A 290 -3.68 13.45 18.35
C ARG A 290 -3.73 11.95 18.63
N THR A 291 -2.60 11.32 18.90
CA THR A 291 -2.56 9.90 19.28
C THR A 291 -3.10 9.69 20.70
N GLN A 292 -2.84 10.61 21.64
CA GLN A 292 -3.35 10.50 23.01
C GLN A 292 -4.88 10.56 23.05
N ALA A 293 -5.51 11.43 22.25
CA ALA A 293 -6.97 11.45 22.11
C ALA A 293 -7.52 10.09 21.61
N ARG A 294 -6.88 9.48 20.60
CA ARG A 294 -7.29 8.15 20.09
C ARG A 294 -7.03 7.03 21.11
N VAL A 295 -5.94 7.09 21.88
CA VAL A 295 -5.66 6.15 22.99
C VAL A 295 -6.64 6.35 24.16
N ASN A 296 -7.22 7.53 24.34
CA ASN A 296 -8.29 7.74 25.32
C ASN A 296 -9.59 7.04 24.88
N VAL A 297 -9.98 7.16 23.60
CA VAL A 297 -11.08 6.38 23.02
C VAL A 297 -10.81 4.88 23.18
N MET A 298 -9.59 4.42 22.90
CA MET A 298 -9.20 3.02 23.09
C MET A 298 -9.36 2.53 24.54
N ARG A 299 -9.08 3.39 25.52
CA ARG A 299 -9.31 3.11 26.95
C ARG A 299 -10.79 3.17 27.36
N ALA A 300 -11.63 3.96 26.68
CA ALA A 300 -13.07 3.96 26.91
C ALA A 300 -13.75 2.67 26.41
N MET A 301 -13.19 2.03 25.37
CA MET A 301 -13.72 0.77 24.80
C MET A 301 -13.42 -0.49 25.62
N THR A 302 -12.62 -0.42 26.70
CA THR A 302 -12.20 -1.63 27.45
C THR A 302 -11.93 -1.34 28.94
N ARG A 303 -12.22 -2.32 29.78
CA ARG A 303 -11.80 -2.44 31.18
C ARG A 303 -11.08 -3.78 31.35
N THR A 304 -10.49 -4.05 32.52
CA THR A 304 -9.76 -5.30 32.80
C THR A 304 -10.61 -6.55 32.54
N HIS A 305 -11.90 -6.53 32.90
CA HIS A 305 -12.81 -7.69 32.83
C HIS A 305 -13.90 -7.58 31.75
N ALA A 306 -13.98 -6.47 31.00
CA ALA A 306 -15.10 -6.19 30.10
C ALA A 306 -14.73 -5.28 28.91
N GLY A 307 -15.55 -5.31 27.86
CA GLY A 307 -15.39 -4.48 26.66
C GLY A 307 -14.62 -5.17 25.52
N ALA A 308 -14.03 -4.37 24.63
CA ALA A 308 -13.43 -4.86 23.40
C ALA A 308 -12.25 -5.84 23.62
N SER A 309 -12.17 -6.87 22.77
CA SER A 309 -11.12 -7.88 22.79
C SER A 309 -9.75 -7.35 22.32
N TYR A 310 -8.68 -8.06 22.65
CA TYR A 310 -7.31 -7.74 22.23
C TYR A 310 -7.21 -7.59 20.69
N ALA A 311 -7.88 -8.46 19.93
CA ALA A 311 -7.90 -8.37 18.46
C ALA A 311 -8.49 -7.04 17.96
N VAL A 312 -9.61 -6.60 18.53
CA VAL A 312 -10.27 -5.32 18.20
C VAL A 312 -9.44 -4.13 18.65
N LEU A 313 -8.89 -4.17 19.87
CA LEU A 313 -8.05 -3.10 20.42
C LEU A 313 -6.74 -2.95 19.63
N ARG A 314 -6.12 -4.05 19.20
CA ARG A 314 -4.94 -4.02 18.33
C ARG A 314 -5.29 -3.52 16.94
N LEU A 315 -6.41 -3.95 16.35
CA LEU A 315 -6.87 -3.43 15.06
C LEU A 315 -7.09 -1.92 15.12
N PHE A 316 -7.78 -1.43 16.16
CA PHE A 316 -7.97 -0.01 16.40
C PHE A 316 -6.63 0.72 16.60
N TYR A 317 -5.70 0.17 17.39
CA TYR A 317 -4.36 0.74 17.54
C TYR A 317 -3.64 0.86 16.19
N VAL A 318 -3.62 -0.19 15.37
CA VAL A 318 -2.95 -0.19 14.07
C VAL A 318 -3.57 0.83 13.12
N GLN A 319 -4.90 0.80 12.95
CA GLN A 319 -5.61 1.62 11.97
C GLN A 319 -5.79 3.08 12.41
N ALA A 320 -6.08 3.32 13.70
CA ALA A 320 -6.37 4.65 14.21
C ALA A 320 -5.16 5.34 14.85
N VAL A 321 -4.27 4.63 15.57
CA VAL A 321 -3.16 5.28 16.29
C VAL A 321 -1.87 5.22 15.47
N ARG A 322 -1.44 4.01 15.06
CA ARG A 322 -0.16 3.79 14.38
C ARG A 322 -0.13 4.42 12.98
N ALA A 323 -1.24 4.44 12.25
CA ALA A 323 -1.33 5.06 10.93
C ALA A 323 -0.87 6.54 10.88
N LEU A 324 -1.08 7.35 11.93
CA LEU A 324 -0.56 8.74 12.00
C LEU A 324 0.97 8.79 12.09
N LEU A 325 1.54 7.83 12.81
CA LEU A 325 2.99 7.70 13.05
C LEU A 325 3.67 7.16 11.78
N ASP A 326 3.11 6.09 11.20
CA ASP A 326 3.56 5.48 9.95
C ASP A 326 3.51 6.48 8.77
N TYR A 327 2.53 7.39 8.72
CA TYR A 327 2.49 8.48 7.74
C TYR A 327 3.68 9.43 7.90
N SER A 328 4.05 9.75 9.14
CA SER A 328 5.10 10.73 9.49
C SER A 328 6.53 10.17 9.36
N ALA A 329 6.71 8.88 9.04
CA ALA A 329 7.99 8.17 9.04
C ALA A 329 9.19 8.91 8.39
N PRO A 330 9.06 9.63 7.24
CA PRO A 330 10.18 10.33 6.60
C PRO A 330 10.80 11.40 7.49
N VAL A 331 10.02 11.94 8.41
CA VAL A 331 10.44 12.97 9.36
C VAL A 331 10.82 12.35 10.71
N LEU A 332 10.14 11.28 11.13
CA LEU A 332 10.45 10.59 12.39
C LEU A 332 11.85 9.97 12.42
N ILE A 333 12.41 9.59 11.26
CA ILE A 333 13.76 9.00 11.18
C ILE A 333 14.86 9.94 11.71
N ALA A 334 14.71 11.25 11.55
CA ALA A 334 15.67 12.26 12.00
C ALA A 334 15.56 12.63 13.49
N LEU A 335 14.60 12.08 14.24
CA LEU A 335 14.42 12.42 15.65
C LEU A 335 15.61 11.98 16.51
N SER A 336 15.95 12.82 17.49
CA SER A 336 16.92 12.45 18.54
C SER A 336 16.44 11.22 19.34
N PRO A 337 17.36 10.43 19.95
CA PRO A 337 16.97 9.28 20.78
C PRO A 337 15.98 9.64 21.90
N THR A 338 16.10 10.84 22.47
CA THR A 338 15.18 11.37 23.48
C THR A 338 13.77 11.62 22.92
N GLN A 339 13.65 12.12 21.69
CA GLN A 339 12.35 12.30 21.02
C GLN A 339 11.75 10.96 20.55
N GLN A 340 12.57 10.02 20.08
CA GLN A 340 12.13 8.66 19.77
C GLN A 340 11.52 7.98 21.01
N LYS A 341 12.20 8.03 22.16
CA LYS A 341 11.65 7.55 23.45
C LYS A 341 10.30 8.21 23.80
N ARG A 342 10.12 9.51 23.54
CA ARG A 342 8.83 10.22 23.76
C ARG A 342 7.69 9.72 22.87
N ILE A 343 8.00 9.19 21.68
CA ILE A 343 7.05 8.55 20.76
C ILE A 343 6.75 7.10 21.18
N GLU A 344 7.77 6.33 21.59
CA GLU A 344 7.58 4.95 22.11
C GLU A 344 6.62 4.89 23.31
N VAL A 345 6.57 5.94 24.15
CA VAL A 345 5.57 6.06 25.23
C VAL A 345 4.12 5.95 24.71
N ILE A 346 3.82 6.35 23.48
CA ILE A 346 2.48 6.21 22.86
C ILE A 346 2.16 4.73 22.67
N GLN A 347 3.05 3.96 22.03
CA GLN A 347 2.86 2.51 21.85
C GLN A 347 2.83 1.80 23.21
N ASN A 348 3.71 2.16 24.14
CA ASN A 348 3.74 1.58 25.50
C ASN A 348 2.46 1.85 26.32
N ARG A 349 1.74 2.96 26.09
CA ARG A 349 0.42 3.22 26.68
C ARG A 349 -0.68 2.38 26.01
N ALA A 350 -0.62 2.24 24.69
CA ALA A 350 -1.55 1.41 23.94
C ALA A 350 -1.40 -0.09 24.28
N MET A 351 -0.17 -0.60 24.34
CA MET A 351 0.13 -2.01 24.67
C MET A 351 -0.39 -2.40 26.06
N ARG A 352 -0.14 -1.57 27.10
CA ARG A 352 -0.72 -1.80 28.43
C ARG A 352 -2.24 -1.88 28.40
N THR A 353 -2.89 -1.02 27.61
CA THR A 353 -4.35 -1.02 27.48
C THR A 353 -4.86 -2.28 26.77
N MET A 354 -4.26 -2.68 25.64
CA MET A 354 -4.74 -3.85 24.88
C MET A 354 -4.43 -5.18 25.59
N LEU A 355 -3.29 -5.29 26.29
CA LEU A 355 -2.91 -6.50 27.04
C LEU A 355 -3.48 -6.55 28.48
N GLY A 356 -4.01 -5.44 29.00
CA GLY A 356 -4.36 -5.31 30.42
C GLY A 356 -3.14 -5.33 31.37
N ALA A 357 -1.95 -5.00 30.85
CA ALA A 357 -0.69 -5.17 31.56
C ALA A 357 -0.45 -4.09 32.65
N PRO A 358 0.19 -4.45 33.79
CA PRO A 358 0.57 -3.52 34.85
C PRO A 358 1.42 -2.31 34.41
N ARG A 359 1.53 -1.30 35.28
CA ARG A 359 2.29 -0.08 34.98
C ARG A 359 3.78 -0.36 34.80
N TRP A 360 4.35 -1.25 35.62
CA TRP A 360 5.77 -1.61 35.63
C TRP A 360 6.19 -2.64 34.55
N THR A 361 5.28 -3.10 33.68
CA THR A 361 5.66 -4.03 32.60
C THR A 361 6.70 -3.42 31.67
N SER A 362 7.78 -4.18 31.43
CA SER A 362 8.84 -3.80 30.49
C SER A 362 8.30 -3.67 29.07
N GLY A 363 8.80 -2.67 28.34
CA GLY A 363 8.41 -2.40 26.96
C GLY A 363 8.66 -3.58 26.02
N CYS A 364 9.83 -4.23 26.11
CA CYS A 364 10.21 -5.33 25.22
C CYS A 364 9.31 -6.56 25.37
N ILE A 365 8.89 -6.90 26.59
CA ILE A 365 8.01 -8.04 26.85
C ILE A 365 6.60 -7.75 26.29
N MET A 366 6.08 -6.53 26.49
CA MET A 366 4.81 -6.10 25.87
C MET A 366 4.89 -6.05 24.35
N GLN A 367 6.02 -5.64 23.77
CA GLN A 367 6.25 -5.64 22.33
C GLN A 367 6.20 -7.07 21.77
N SER A 368 6.76 -8.05 22.48
CA SER A 368 6.66 -9.46 22.13
C SER A 368 5.21 -9.97 22.20
N GLU A 369 4.50 -9.80 23.32
CA GLU A 369 3.13 -10.33 23.49
C GLU A 369 2.09 -9.61 22.60
N ALA A 370 2.16 -8.27 22.50
CA ALA A 370 1.35 -7.52 21.55
C ALA A 370 1.80 -7.73 20.08
N ARG A 371 2.98 -8.35 19.89
CA ARG A 371 3.66 -8.59 18.60
C ARG A 371 3.86 -7.29 17.81
N LEU A 372 4.14 -6.19 18.51
CA LEU A 372 4.38 -4.87 17.95
C LEU A 372 5.87 -4.56 18.05
N VAL A 373 6.55 -4.48 16.91
CA VAL A 373 7.93 -3.95 16.85
C VAL A 373 8.00 -2.51 17.43
N PRO A 374 9.15 -2.07 17.95
CA PRO A 374 9.35 -0.67 18.35
C PRO A 374 8.96 0.31 17.23
N LEU A 375 8.42 1.47 17.58
CA LEU A 375 8.09 2.53 16.62
C LEU A 375 9.32 3.08 15.89
N THR A 376 10.50 3.08 16.53
CA THR A 376 11.75 3.44 15.84
C THR A 376 12.07 2.42 14.74
N THR A 377 12.05 1.12 15.04
CA THR A 377 12.25 0.05 14.06
C THR A 377 11.18 0.07 12.96
N ARG A 378 9.92 0.33 13.32
CA ARG A 378 8.82 0.51 12.36
C ARG A 378 9.06 1.68 11.41
N THR A 379 9.60 2.78 11.93
CA THR A 379 9.97 3.96 11.13
C THR A 379 11.07 3.62 10.15
N GLN A 380 12.13 2.92 10.59
CA GLN A 380 13.21 2.44 9.73
C GLN A 380 12.68 1.53 8.63
N GLN A 381 11.82 0.55 8.95
CA GLN A 381 11.16 -0.31 7.96
C GLN A 381 10.41 0.49 6.90
N ILE A 382 9.56 1.44 7.29
CA ILE A 382 8.77 2.25 6.34
C ILE A 382 9.67 3.11 5.45
N VAL A 383 10.74 3.67 6.01
CA VAL A 383 11.72 4.46 5.26
C VAL A 383 12.49 3.57 4.27
N ALA A 384 12.96 2.39 4.70
CA ALA A 384 13.60 1.41 3.82
C ALA A 384 12.68 0.98 2.67
N CYS A 385 11.39 0.71 2.94
CA CYS A 385 10.41 0.43 1.87
C CYS A 385 10.26 1.57 0.86
N ARG A 386 10.34 2.83 1.31
CA ARG A 386 10.26 4.00 0.42
C ARG A 386 11.54 4.23 -0.36
N VAL A 387 12.70 3.99 0.25
CA VAL A 387 14.00 3.99 -0.46
C VAL A 387 13.99 2.94 -1.57
N ALA A 388 13.60 1.69 -1.25
CA ALA A 388 13.47 0.61 -2.22
C ALA A 388 12.59 1.03 -3.42
N LYS A 389 11.38 1.50 -3.12
CA LYS A 389 10.42 2.01 -4.11
C LYS A 389 10.96 3.19 -4.94
N ILE A 390 11.74 4.10 -4.37
CA ILE A 390 12.37 5.23 -5.10
C ILE A 390 13.46 4.72 -6.05
N LEU A 391 14.25 3.73 -5.64
CA LEU A 391 15.30 3.11 -6.46
C LEU A 391 14.75 2.21 -7.58
N HIS A 392 13.53 1.68 -7.43
CA HIS A 392 12.86 0.88 -8.47
C HIS A 392 11.94 1.67 -9.40
N GLN A 393 11.56 2.90 -9.05
CA GLN A 393 10.75 3.76 -9.92
C GLN A 393 11.46 3.96 -11.27
N VAL A 394 10.76 3.62 -12.36
CA VAL A 394 11.20 3.85 -13.76
C VAL A 394 11.50 5.33 -14.04
N ARG A 395 10.87 6.21 -13.26
CA ARG A 395 11.07 7.65 -13.27
C ARG A 395 12.34 8.02 -12.52
N GLU A 396 13.32 8.59 -13.22
CA GLU A 396 14.47 9.21 -12.57
C GLU A 396 14.06 10.35 -11.62
N SER A 397 14.85 10.64 -10.60
CA SER A 397 14.61 11.79 -9.71
C SER A 397 15.85 12.19 -8.94
N ALA A 398 15.98 13.47 -8.56
CA ALA A 398 17.10 13.94 -7.73
C ALA A 398 17.24 13.18 -6.40
N ALA A 399 16.13 12.67 -5.84
CA ALA A 399 16.15 11.80 -4.67
C ALA A 399 16.71 10.40 -4.99
N ARG A 400 16.29 9.80 -6.11
CA ARG A 400 16.81 8.52 -6.62
C ARG A 400 18.32 8.62 -6.89
N THR A 401 18.77 9.61 -7.67
CA THR A 401 20.19 9.82 -8.00
C THR A 401 21.05 9.98 -6.75
N LYS A 402 20.61 10.80 -5.78
CA LYS A 402 21.30 10.98 -4.48
C LYS A 402 21.31 9.71 -3.64
N LEU A 403 20.22 8.96 -3.60
CA LEU A 403 20.18 7.69 -2.86
C LEU A 403 21.09 6.65 -3.52
N SER A 404 21.09 6.54 -4.85
CA SER A 404 21.97 5.61 -5.57
C SER A 404 23.47 5.95 -5.45
N THR A 405 23.85 7.22 -5.22
CA THR A 405 25.25 7.56 -4.94
C THR A 405 25.64 7.40 -3.48
N VAL A 406 24.71 7.66 -2.54
CA VAL A 406 25.01 7.68 -1.10
C VAL A 406 24.87 6.30 -0.44
N LEU A 407 23.98 5.44 -0.93
CA LEU A 407 23.77 4.10 -0.35
C LEU A 407 25.00 3.16 -0.50
N PRO A 408 25.68 3.09 -1.66
CA PRO A 408 26.86 2.23 -1.83
C PRO A 408 28.09 2.71 -1.04
N GLN A 409 28.15 3.98 -0.65
CA GLN A 409 29.27 4.55 0.11
C GLN A 409 29.34 4.05 1.56
N GLY A 410 28.34 3.30 2.03
CA GLY A 410 28.37 2.68 3.35
C GLY A 410 28.51 3.68 4.50
N HIS A 411 29.25 3.29 5.54
CA HIS A 411 29.42 4.12 6.75
C HIS A 411 30.40 5.31 6.57
N ASP A 412 31.05 5.46 5.42
CA ASP A 412 32.02 6.52 5.10
C ASP A 412 31.42 7.90 4.80
N LEU A 413 30.14 8.11 5.15
CA LEU A 413 29.54 9.44 5.30
C LEU A 413 30.15 10.16 6.51
N SER A 414 31.37 10.64 6.30
CA SER A 414 32.17 11.39 7.26
C SER A 414 31.49 12.71 7.66
N ALA A 415 31.54 13.00 8.96
CA ALA A 415 31.09 14.23 9.60
C ALA A 415 29.60 14.65 9.42
N GLY A 416 28.66 13.88 10.01
CA GLY A 416 27.36 14.45 10.39
C GLY A 416 26.24 13.48 10.77
N ASN A 417 25.44 13.85 11.79
CA ASN A 417 24.18 13.19 12.16
C ASN A 417 23.04 13.69 11.24
N THR A 418 23.16 13.42 9.93
CA THR A 418 22.30 13.98 8.88
C THR A 418 21.03 13.15 8.63
N TRP A 419 20.05 13.71 7.92
CA TRP A 419 18.82 12.98 7.58
C TRP A 419 19.11 11.82 6.61
N LEU A 420 19.88 12.09 5.56
CA LEU A 420 20.18 11.14 4.50
C LEU A 420 21.03 9.99 5.02
N ARG A 421 21.97 10.25 5.94
CA ARG A 421 22.74 9.20 6.62
C ARG A 421 21.83 8.23 7.37
N ARG A 422 20.84 8.72 8.11
CA ARG A 422 19.90 7.84 8.85
C ARG A 422 18.95 7.06 7.94
N VAL A 423 18.61 7.64 6.79
CA VAL A 423 17.87 6.95 5.73
C VAL A 423 18.73 5.84 5.11
N ALA A 424 20.03 6.11 4.89
CA ALA A 424 20.99 5.11 4.43
C ALA A 424 21.24 4.01 5.48
N GLU A 425 21.51 4.34 6.75
CA GLU A 425 21.66 3.37 7.83
C GLU A 425 20.41 2.47 7.98
N ALA A 426 19.20 3.05 7.87
CA ALA A 426 17.95 2.28 7.87
C ALA A 426 17.78 1.40 6.62
N ALA A 427 18.28 1.85 5.46
CA ALA A 427 18.32 1.07 4.23
C ALA A 427 19.33 -0.07 4.34
N ASN A 428 20.62 0.21 4.57
CA ASN A 428 21.71 -0.77 4.64
C ASN A 428 21.48 -1.85 5.71
N HIS A 429 20.88 -1.51 6.85
CA HIS A 429 20.54 -2.49 7.90
C HIS A 429 19.36 -3.40 7.50
N LEU A 430 18.47 -2.95 6.62
CA LEU A 430 17.22 -3.66 6.31
C LEU A 430 17.13 -4.17 4.87
N LEU A 431 17.99 -3.73 3.96
CA LEU A 431 17.96 -4.01 2.51
C LEU A 431 19.29 -4.60 2.06
N ASP A 432 19.22 -5.64 1.23
CA ASP A 432 20.32 -6.05 0.36
C ASP A 432 20.37 -5.05 -0.82
N LEU A 433 21.27 -4.07 -0.74
CA LEU A 433 21.30 -2.95 -1.68
C LEU A 433 21.76 -3.36 -3.09
N ASP A 434 22.71 -4.28 -3.20
CA ASP A 434 23.27 -4.70 -4.49
C ASP A 434 22.22 -5.45 -5.31
N GLN A 435 21.47 -6.36 -4.67
CA GLN A 435 20.33 -7.01 -5.30
C GLN A 435 19.21 -6.02 -5.67
N LEU A 436 19.02 -4.96 -4.88
CA LEU A 436 17.96 -3.97 -5.07
C LEU A 436 18.28 -3.00 -6.21
N LEU A 437 19.53 -2.58 -6.38
CA LEU A 437 19.93 -1.72 -7.51
C LEU A 437 19.84 -2.48 -8.86
N GLN A 438 19.96 -3.81 -8.85
CA GLN A 438 19.93 -4.65 -10.05
C GLN A 438 18.51 -5.13 -10.42
N GLU A 439 17.79 -5.83 -9.52
CA GLU A 439 16.58 -6.62 -9.88
C GLU A 439 15.35 -6.42 -8.96
N GLY A 440 14.79 -5.21 -8.90
CA GLY A 440 13.61 -4.90 -8.09
C GLY A 440 12.29 -5.61 -8.47
N PRO A 441 11.34 -5.81 -7.52
CA PRO A 441 10.06 -6.47 -7.78
C PRO A 441 9.07 -5.55 -8.50
N ASP A 442 9.22 -4.23 -8.28
CA ASP A 442 8.41 -3.17 -8.87
C ASP A 442 8.91 -2.74 -10.26
N ARG A 443 10.09 -3.22 -10.69
CA ARG A 443 10.67 -2.89 -11.99
C ARG A 443 10.08 -3.82 -13.06
N PRO A 444 9.48 -3.30 -14.14
CA PRO A 444 9.02 -4.13 -15.25
C PRO A 444 10.15 -4.97 -15.85
N ALA A 445 9.83 -6.18 -16.33
CA ALA A 445 10.76 -7.02 -17.07
C ALA A 445 11.30 -6.26 -18.30
N ALA A 446 12.62 -6.23 -18.49
CA ALA A 446 13.28 -5.39 -19.50
C ALA A 446 12.87 -5.70 -20.95
N PHE A 447 12.32 -6.90 -21.20
CA PHE A 447 11.84 -7.35 -22.50
C PHE A 447 10.32 -7.22 -22.70
N TYR A 448 9.58 -6.70 -21.72
CA TYR A 448 8.15 -6.44 -21.83
C TYR A 448 7.88 -5.02 -22.32
N VAL A 449 7.06 -4.89 -23.35
CA VAL A 449 6.61 -3.59 -23.88
C VAL A 449 5.10 -3.50 -23.69
N ALA A 450 4.63 -2.56 -22.87
CA ALA A 450 3.20 -2.42 -22.61
C ALA A 450 2.45 -2.01 -23.90
N PRO A 451 1.51 -2.85 -24.40
CA PRO A 451 0.81 -2.55 -25.64
C PRO A 451 -0.09 -1.31 -25.47
N PRO A 452 -0.33 -0.53 -26.55
CA PRO A 452 -1.30 0.54 -26.54
C PRO A 452 -2.68 0.08 -26.03
N PRO A 453 -3.36 0.84 -25.16
CA PRO A 453 -4.61 0.41 -24.50
C PRO A 453 -5.84 0.32 -25.42
N TRP A 454 -5.66 0.48 -26.73
CA TRP A 454 -6.67 0.27 -27.77
C TRP A 454 -6.36 -0.94 -28.66
N GLN A 455 -5.22 -1.62 -28.47
CA GLN A 455 -4.97 -2.92 -29.07
C GLN A 455 -5.60 -4.03 -28.23
N ALA A 456 -5.91 -5.16 -28.86
CA ALA A 456 -6.30 -6.37 -28.14
C ALA A 456 -5.16 -6.82 -27.21
N PRO A 457 -5.46 -7.39 -26.02
CA PRO A 457 -4.42 -7.92 -25.15
C PRO A 457 -3.69 -9.07 -25.84
N THR A 458 -2.37 -9.15 -25.66
CA THR A 458 -1.53 -10.23 -26.23
C THR A 458 -1.86 -11.62 -25.68
N VAL A 459 -2.63 -11.67 -24.59
CA VAL A 459 -3.08 -12.89 -23.92
C VAL A 459 -4.60 -12.90 -23.87
N GLU A 460 -5.21 -13.96 -24.39
CA GLU A 460 -6.64 -14.19 -24.23
C GLU A 460 -6.91 -14.76 -22.84
N VAL A 461 -7.60 -14.02 -21.97
CA VAL A 461 -7.99 -14.49 -20.64
C VAL A 461 -9.46 -14.86 -20.62
N VAL A 462 -9.75 -16.16 -20.52
CA VAL A 462 -11.11 -16.70 -20.47
C VAL A 462 -11.49 -17.00 -19.02
N ILE A 463 -12.57 -16.40 -18.53
CA ILE A 463 -13.10 -16.66 -17.18
C ILE A 463 -14.55 -17.12 -17.27
N THR A 464 -14.74 -18.43 -17.26
CA THR A 464 -16.07 -19.07 -17.33
C THR A 464 -16.94 -18.67 -16.14
N ALA A 465 -18.16 -18.21 -16.40
CA ALA A 465 -19.12 -17.88 -15.35
C ALA A 465 -19.64 -19.16 -14.67
N LEU A 466 -19.74 -19.11 -13.33
CA LEU A 466 -20.44 -20.14 -12.55
C LEU A 466 -21.92 -19.72 -12.35
N PRO A 467 -22.86 -20.68 -12.25
CA PRO A 467 -24.28 -20.40 -12.03
C PRO A 467 -24.55 -19.79 -10.63
N ALA A 468 -23.69 -20.09 -9.65
CA ALA A 468 -23.70 -19.49 -8.32
C ALA A 468 -22.27 -19.18 -7.85
N SER A 469 -22.11 -18.69 -6.62
CA SER A 469 -20.77 -18.55 -6.04
C SER A 469 -20.10 -19.93 -5.89
N LYS A 470 -18.76 -20.00 -5.98
CA LYS A 470 -18.00 -21.28 -5.89
C LYS A 470 -18.30 -22.07 -4.60
N ALA A 471 -18.72 -21.39 -3.52
CA ALA A 471 -19.09 -22.02 -2.26
C ALA A 471 -20.51 -22.63 -2.23
N LEU A 472 -21.38 -22.21 -3.16
CA LEU A 472 -22.76 -22.70 -3.27
C LEU A 472 -22.94 -23.76 -4.38
N CYS A 473 -21.95 -23.92 -5.26
CA CYS A 473 -21.97 -24.94 -6.31
C CYS A 473 -21.58 -26.31 -5.73
N THR A 474 -22.30 -27.36 -6.11
CA THR A 474 -21.94 -28.74 -5.78
C THR A 474 -20.64 -29.18 -6.47
N ARG A 475 -20.02 -30.25 -5.95
CA ARG A 475 -18.83 -30.84 -6.58
C ARG A 475 -19.09 -31.36 -8.00
N VAL A 476 -20.31 -31.80 -8.30
CA VAL A 476 -20.68 -32.31 -9.63
C VAL A 476 -20.81 -31.15 -10.63
N GLU A 477 -21.48 -30.07 -10.27
CA GLU A 477 -21.59 -28.87 -11.12
C GLU A 477 -20.21 -28.27 -11.39
N LEU A 478 -19.37 -28.09 -10.36
CA LEU A 478 -18.00 -27.60 -10.52
C LEU A 478 -17.18 -28.52 -11.46
N ARG A 479 -17.36 -29.85 -11.37
CA ARG A 479 -16.70 -30.81 -12.27
C ARG A 479 -17.19 -30.67 -13.71
N GLN A 480 -18.49 -30.55 -13.94
CA GLN A 480 -19.08 -30.37 -15.26
C GLN A 480 -18.66 -29.04 -15.90
N HIS A 481 -18.67 -27.95 -15.14
CA HIS A 481 -18.18 -26.64 -15.60
C HIS A 481 -16.68 -26.64 -15.89
N ALA A 482 -15.86 -27.35 -15.12
CA ALA A 482 -14.44 -27.53 -15.43
C ALA A 482 -14.23 -28.29 -16.73
N LEU A 483 -14.90 -29.44 -16.91
CA LEU A 483 -14.76 -30.26 -18.12
C LEU A 483 -15.21 -29.53 -19.38
N ARG A 484 -16.34 -28.80 -19.32
CA ARG A 484 -16.79 -27.92 -20.42
C ARG A 484 -15.76 -26.82 -20.69
N GLY A 485 -15.37 -26.05 -19.68
CA GLY A 485 -14.38 -24.98 -19.84
C GLY A 485 -13.02 -25.44 -20.36
N ILE A 486 -12.60 -26.68 -20.06
CA ILE A 486 -11.39 -27.29 -20.64
C ILE A 486 -11.62 -27.64 -22.12
N ALA A 487 -12.74 -28.29 -22.45
CA ALA A 487 -13.09 -28.67 -23.82
C ALA A 487 -13.26 -27.46 -24.75
N ASP A 488 -13.96 -26.42 -24.29
CA ASP A 488 -14.23 -25.19 -25.04
C ASP A 488 -12.94 -24.38 -25.31
N ALA A 489 -11.96 -24.45 -24.40
CA ALA A 489 -10.71 -23.71 -24.51
C ALA A 489 -9.60 -24.46 -25.28
N ASN A 490 -9.62 -25.80 -25.28
CA ASN A 490 -8.63 -26.65 -25.94
C ASN A 490 -8.91 -26.77 -27.44
N VAL A 491 -7.96 -26.31 -28.26
CA VAL A 491 -7.99 -26.52 -29.72
C VAL A 491 -7.18 -27.78 -30.07
N PRO A 492 -7.62 -28.65 -30.99
CA PRO A 492 -6.79 -29.76 -31.47
C PRO A 492 -5.41 -29.27 -31.94
N GLY A 493 -4.34 -29.97 -31.53
CA GLY A 493 -2.96 -29.56 -31.81
C GLY A 493 -2.41 -28.43 -30.93
N SER A 494 -3.12 -27.99 -29.88
CA SER A 494 -2.59 -27.03 -28.89
C SER A 494 -1.68 -27.68 -27.85
N ALA A 495 -0.68 -26.92 -27.38
CA ALA A 495 0.12 -27.26 -26.22
C ALA A 495 -0.68 -26.91 -24.95
N VAL A 496 -1.12 -27.93 -24.21
CA VAL A 496 -1.99 -27.80 -23.04
C VAL A 496 -1.19 -27.92 -21.74
N TYR A 497 -1.42 -26.97 -20.83
CA TYR A 497 -0.77 -26.86 -19.53
C TYR A 497 -1.80 -26.73 -18.41
N TYR A 498 -1.52 -27.32 -17.25
CA TYR A 498 -2.28 -27.13 -16.01
C TYR A 498 -1.36 -26.62 -14.90
N THR A 499 -1.73 -25.52 -14.24
CA THR A 499 -0.92 -24.82 -13.23
C THR A 499 -1.59 -24.86 -11.84
N ASP A 500 -0.83 -25.06 -10.76
CA ASP A 500 -1.29 -24.89 -9.36
C ASP A 500 -0.14 -24.30 -8.52
N GLY A 501 -0.47 -23.40 -7.59
CA GLY A 501 0.45 -22.78 -6.63
C GLY A 501 0.05 -23.07 -5.18
N SER A 502 0.93 -23.73 -4.43
CA SER A 502 0.64 -24.18 -3.06
C SER A 502 1.45 -23.44 -1.99
N VAL A 503 0.82 -23.24 -0.83
CA VAL A 503 1.43 -22.80 0.43
C VAL A 503 1.09 -23.83 1.50
N ASP A 504 2.09 -24.41 2.15
CA ASP A 504 1.95 -25.33 3.28
C ASP A 504 1.59 -24.51 4.54
N PRO A 505 0.43 -24.74 5.17
CA PRO A 505 -0.02 -23.95 6.32
C PRO A 505 0.72 -24.28 7.63
N GLU A 506 1.38 -25.43 7.73
CA GLU A 506 2.08 -25.87 8.95
C GLU A 506 3.56 -25.48 8.90
N ARG A 507 4.23 -25.80 7.79
CA ARG A 507 5.65 -25.50 7.59
C ARG A 507 5.84 -24.05 7.14
N GLY A 508 4.89 -23.49 6.40
CA GLY A 508 5.04 -22.20 5.72
C GLY A 508 5.89 -22.30 4.45
N THR A 509 6.11 -23.50 3.92
CA THR A 509 6.84 -23.70 2.66
C THR A 509 5.92 -23.50 1.47
N THR A 510 6.48 -23.20 0.30
CA THR A 510 5.71 -22.81 -0.87
C THR A 510 6.23 -23.52 -2.12
N GLY A 511 5.36 -23.76 -3.10
CA GLY A 511 5.73 -24.41 -4.35
C GLY A 511 4.77 -24.12 -5.50
N ALA A 512 5.26 -24.32 -6.72
CA ALA A 512 4.52 -24.17 -7.97
C ALA A 512 4.66 -25.47 -8.78
N ALA A 513 3.63 -25.84 -9.54
CA ALA A 513 3.71 -26.98 -10.47
C ALA A 513 2.98 -26.71 -11.79
N VAL A 514 3.48 -27.39 -12.83
CA VAL A 514 2.96 -27.38 -14.20
C VAL A 514 2.85 -28.82 -14.68
N VAL A 515 1.68 -29.20 -15.18
CA VAL A 515 1.44 -30.52 -15.80
C VAL A 515 1.15 -30.33 -17.27
N THR A 516 1.82 -31.08 -18.15
CA THR A 516 1.58 -31.06 -19.60
C THR A 516 1.78 -32.46 -20.20
N GLY A 517 0.77 -33.01 -20.87
CA GLY A 517 0.78 -34.42 -21.31
C GLY A 517 1.00 -35.39 -20.14
N GLN A 518 2.11 -36.15 -20.16
CA GLN A 518 2.56 -37.02 -19.08
C GLN A 518 3.66 -36.37 -18.20
N GLU A 519 4.16 -35.19 -18.60
CA GLU A 519 5.22 -34.48 -17.89
C GLU A 519 4.63 -33.71 -16.70
N VAL A 520 5.25 -33.86 -15.53
CA VAL A 520 4.98 -33.07 -14.34
C VAL A 520 6.26 -32.32 -13.98
N LEU A 521 6.22 -31.00 -14.11
CA LEU A 521 7.29 -30.11 -13.71
C LEU A 521 6.89 -29.40 -12.41
N SER A 522 7.82 -29.22 -11.48
CA SER A 522 7.50 -28.66 -10.18
C SER A 522 8.69 -27.97 -9.54
N TRP A 523 8.44 -26.81 -8.93
CA TRP A 523 9.45 -25.90 -8.42
C TRP A 523 9.21 -25.57 -6.96
N ARG A 524 10.28 -25.53 -6.18
CA ARG A 524 10.28 -24.93 -4.86
C ARG A 524 10.25 -23.41 -5.00
N THR A 525 9.16 -22.78 -4.60
CA THR A 525 9.13 -21.32 -4.44
C THR A 525 9.58 -20.97 -3.02
N PRO A 526 10.04 -19.74 -2.71
CA PRO A 526 10.53 -19.47 -1.35
C PRO A 526 9.43 -19.07 -0.35
N ASP A 527 9.65 -19.37 0.93
CA ASP A 527 8.60 -19.61 1.98
C ASP A 527 7.59 -18.48 2.24
N HIS A 528 7.96 -17.25 1.96
CA HIS A 528 7.15 -16.04 2.13
C HIS A 528 6.28 -15.71 0.90
N CYS A 529 6.38 -16.47 -0.19
CA CYS A 529 5.53 -16.27 -1.36
C CYS A 529 4.06 -16.46 -1.01
N SER A 530 3.23 -15.47 -1.35
CA SER A 530 1.77 -15.60 -1.26
C SER A 530 1.25 -16.62 -2.27
N THR A 531 0.06 -17.18 -2.02
CA THR A 531 -0.62 -18.08 -2.98
C THR A 531 -0.80 -17.44 -4.36
N LEU A 532 -1.02 -16.13 -4.43
CA LEU A 532 -1.08 -15.42 -5.72
C LEU A 532 0.26 -15.44 -6.47
N GLN A 533 1.38 -15.36 -5.75
CA GLN A 533 2.71 -15.38 -6.36
C GLN A 533 3.08 -16.79 -6.83
N THR A 534 2.78 -17.84 -6.05
CA THR A 534 3.07 -19.23 -6.48
C THR A 534 2.26 -19.64 -7.72
N GLU A 535 1.00 -19.19 -7.81
CA GLU A 535 0.15 -19.36 -8.99
C GLU A 535 0.69 -18.62 -10.23
N LEU A 536 1.13 -17.37 -10.06
CA LEU A 536 1.74 -16.60 -11.15
C LEU A 536 3.08 -17.23 -11.61
N VAL A 537 3.89 -17.77 -10.69
CA VAL A 537 5.12 -18.52 -11.03
C VAL A 537 4.81 -19.80 -11.81
N ALA A 538 3.76 -20.54 -11.44
CA ALA A 538 3.33 -21.70 -12.22
C ALA A 538 2.95 -21.31 -13.66
N ILE A 539 2.26 -20.18 -13.86
CA ILE A 539 1.95 -19.64 -15.20
C ILE A 539 3.23 -19.18 -15.93
N GLN A 540 4.19 -18.55 -15.24
CA GLN A 540 5.48 -18.17 -15.82
C GLN A 540 6.20 -19.40 -16.41
N HIS A 541 6.41 -20.45 -15.60
CA HIS A 541 7.11 -21.65 -16.05
C HIS A 541 6.36 -22.42 -17.15
N ALA A 542 5.02 -22.41 -17.15
CA ALA A 542 4.23 -22.96 -18.24
C ALA A 542 4.53 -22.25 -19.58
N LEU A 543 4.61 -20.91 -19.57
CA LEU A 543 4.95 -20.14 -20.77
C LEU A 543 6.44 -20.27 -21.16
N GLU A 544 7.36 -20.38 -20.20
CA GLU A 544 8.77 -20.66 -20.49
C GLU A 544 8.93 -22.01 -21.19
N HIS A 545 8.27 -23.06 -20.70
CA HIS A 545 8.27 -24.36 -21.35
C HIS A 545 7.61 -24.30 -22.75
N ALA A 546 6.53 -23.53 -22.90
CA ALA A 546 5.83 -23.34 -24.17
C ALA A 546 6.67 -22.62 -25.25
N ARG A 547 7.71 -21.85 -24.89
CA ARG A 547 8.64 -21.24 -25.85
C ARG A 547 9.47 -22.26 -26.64
N HIS A 548 9.64 -23.48 -26.13
CA HIS A 548 10.37 -24.56 -26.80
C HIS A 548 9.44 -25.52 -27.56
N ARG A 549 8.11 -25.40 -27.37
CA ARG A 549 7.07 -26.11 -28.12
C ARG A 549 6.83 -25.44 -29.48
N ARG A 550 6.28 -26.16 -30.46
CA ARG A 550 6.05 -25.70 -31.85
C ARG A 550 4.57 -25.42 -32.15
N GLU A 551 3.69 -25.91 -31.30
CA GLU A 551 2.23 -25.83 -31.38
C GLU A 551 1.76 -24.37 -31.51
N GLU A 552 0.92 -24.08 -32.51
CA GLU A 552 0.42 -22.73 -32.82
C GLU A 552 -0.38 -22.10 -31.68
N MET A 553 -1.03 -22.93 -30.87
CA MET A 553 -1.89 -22.52 -29.77
C MET A 553 -1.35 -23.05 -28.44
N VAL A 554 -1.20 -22.18 -27.45
CA VAL A 554 -0.78 -22.50 -26.08
C VAL A 554 -1.94 -22.23 -25.14
N VAL A 555 -2.43 -23.25 -24.44
CA VAL A 555 -3.56 -23.15 -23.51
C VAL A 555 -3.08 -23.48 -22.09
N VAL A 556 -3.19 -22.52 -21.18
CA VAL A 556 -2.81 -22.68 -19.76
C VAL A 556 -4.06 -22.63 -18.89
N HIS A 557 -4.36 -23.73 -18.22
CA HIS A 557 -5.49 -23.88 -17.30
C HIS A 557 -5.05 -23.63 -15.86
N SER A 558 -5.67 -22.66 -15.18
CA SER A 558 -5.44 -22.34 -13.77
C SER A 558 -6.76 -22.25 -13.00
N ASP A 559 -6.79 -22.72 -11.75
CA ASP A 559 -7.94 -22.51 -10.85
C ASP A 559 -7.86 -21.18 -10.06
N SER A 560 -6.73 -20.47 -10.16
CA SER A 560 -6.49 -19.15 -9.56
C SER A 560 -7.08 -18.03 -10.41
N ARG A 561 -8.38 -17.78 -10.20
CA ARG A 561 -9.09 -16.64 -10.79
C ARG A 561 -8.37 -15.31 -10.51
N SER A 562 -7.75 -15.18 -9.33
CA SER A 562 -6.97 -13.99 -8.94
C SER A 562 -5.72 -13.78 -9.78
N ALA A 563 -4.97 -14.84 -10.13
CA ALA A 563 -3.80 -14.72 -10.99
C ALA A 563 -4.20 -14.25 -12.40
N LEU A 564 -5.24 -14.85 -12.96
CA LEU A 564 -5.75 -14.52 -14.29
C LEU A 564 -6.36 -13.10 -14.36
N GLN A 565 -7.09 -12.68 -13.33
CA GLN A 565 -7.61 -11.30 -13.22
C GLN A 565 -6.52 -10.23 -13.07
N VAL A 566 -5.34 -10.59 -12.56
CA VAL A 566 -4.18 -9.68 -12.51
C VAL A 566 -3.54 -9.58 -13.90
N LEU A 567 -3.35 -10.70 -14.61
CA LEU A 567 -2.78 -10.72 -15.96
C LEU A 567 -3.69 -10.09 -17.02
N GLN A 568 -5.01 -10.07 -16.81
CA GLN A 568 -5.96 -9.37 -17.69
C GLN A 568 -5.84 -7.84 -17.63
N GLN A 569 -5.16 -7.26 -16.64
CA GLN A 569 -5.06 -5.82 -16.48
C GLN A 569 -3.87 -5.26 -17.27
N LEU A 570 -4.13 -4.30 -18.17
CA LEU A 570 -3.11 -3.59 -18.97
C LEU A 570 -2.02 -2.86 -18.16
N SER A 571 -2.17 -2.74 -16.84
CA SER A 571 -1.24 -2.06 -15.93
C SER A 571 -1.52 -2.45 -14.46
N PRO A 572 -1.19 -3.69 -14.04
CA PRO A 572 -1.63 -4.25 -12.77
C PRO A 572 -1.18 -3.38 -11.58
N PRO A 573 -2.06 -3.07 -10.61
CA PRO A 573 -1.76 -2.26 -9.43
C PRO A 573 -1.23 -3.14 -8.29
N THR A 574 -0.30 -4.04 -8.61
CA THR A 574 0.17 -5.11 -7.72
C THR A 574 1.66 -5.01 -7.50
N ASP A 575 2.12 -5.37 -6.29
CA ASP A 575 3.54 -5.52 -5.92
C ASP A 575 4.28 -6.65 -6.70
N ASN A 576 3.60 -7.28 -7.67
CA ASN A 576 4.09 -8.32 -8.57
C ASN A 576 4.41 -7.75 -9.98
N VAL A 577 4.84 -6.50 -10.10
CA VAL A 577 5.06 -5.84 -11.42
C VAL A 577 6.05 -6.63 -12.26
N ARG A 578 7.21 -7.04 -11.72
CA ARG A 578 8.20 -7.82 -12.46
C ARG A 578 7.62 -9.17 -12.92
N LEU A 579 7.02 -9.93 -12.01
CA LEU A 579 6.45 -11.25 -12.31
C LEU A 579 5.34 -11.19 -13.39
N THR A 580 4.40 -10.24 -13.26
CA THR A 580 3.31 -10.06 -14.24
C THR A 580 3.82 -9.60 -15.60
N THR A 581 4.79 -8.68 -15.63
CA THR A 581 5.40 -8.23 -16.90
C THR A 581 6.33 -9.27 -17.52
N THR A 582 6.99 -10.13 -16.74
CA THR A 582 7.69 -11.32 -17.23
C THR A 582 6.72 -12.26 -17.94
N ILE A 583 5.58 -12.62 -17.32
CA ILE A 583 4.55 -13.49 -17.91
C ILE A 583 4.00 -12.89 -19.22
N LEU A 584 3.63 -11.60 -19.20
CA LEU A 584 3.12 -10.92 -20.39
C LEU A 584 4.20 -10.77 -21.50
N GLY A 585 5.46 -10.54 -21.13
CA GLY A 585 6.59 -10.47 -22.07
C GLY A 585 6.95 -11.83 -22.68
N LEU A 586 6.80 -12.92 -21.93
CA LEU A 586 6.92 -14.29 -22.45
C LEU A 586 5.79 -14.58 -23.45
N ALA A 587 4.55 -14.20 -23.13
CA ALA A 587 3.43 -14.31 -24.07
C ALA A 587 3.63 -13.43 -25.32
N GLN A 588 4.18 -12.22 -25.19
CA GLN A 588 4.55 -11.38 -26.33
C GLN A 588 5.60 -12.02 -27.24
N ARG A 589 6.59 -12.71 -26.66
CA ARG A 589 7.59 -13.47 -27.43
C ARG A 589 6.98 -14.68 -28.16
N ILE A 590 6.01 -15.36 -27.56
CA ILE A 590 5.25 -16.44 -28.22
C ILE A 590 4.38 -15.85 -29.35
N ALA A 591 3.68 -14.75 -29.11
CA ALA A 591 2.89 -14.03 -30.12
C ALA A 591 3.74 -13.54 -31.31
N ALA A 592 4.97 -13.08 -31.06
CA ALA A 592 5.91 -12.68 -32.10
C ALA A 592 6.38 -13.86 -32.99
N GLN A 593 6.17 -15.12 -32.56
CA GLN A 593 6.40 -16.32 -33.38
C GLN A 593 5.16 -16.71 -34.23
N GLY A 594 4.10 -15.88 -34.23
CA GLY A 594 2.82 -16.21 -34.90
C GLY A 594 1.93 -17.17 -34.11
N ARG A 595 2.20 -17.35 -32.80
CA ARG A 595 1.53 -18.34 -31.93
C ARG A 595 0.59 -17.65 -30.92
N HIS A 596 -0.52 -18.27 -30.58
CA HIS A 596 -1.53 -17.69 -29.70
C HIS A 596 -1.43 -18.23 -28.26
N VAL A 597 -1.64 -17.36 -27.27
CA VAL A 597 -1.62 -17.71 -25.83
C VAL A 597 -2.99 -17.44 -25.20
N ARG A 598 -3.61 -18.50 -24.67
CA ARG A 598 -4.86 -18.47 -23.93
C ARG A 598 -4.63 -18.92 -22.49
N LEU A 599 -5.06 -18.09 -21.54
CA LEU A 599 -5.14 -18.46 -20.13
C LEU A 599 -6.60 -18.70 -19.77
N ASN A 600 -6.92 -19.91 -19.36
CA ASN A 600 -8.28 -20.36 -19.10
C ASN A 600 -8.50 -20.58 -17.60
N TRP A 601 -9.54 -19.95 -17.05
CA TRP A 601 -9.95 -20.21 -15.68
C TRP A 601 -10.83 -21.45 -15.59
N VAL A 602 -10.43 -22.40 -14.75
CA VAL A 602 -11.15 -23.65 -14.54
C VAL A 602 -11.42 -23.89 -13.05
N PRO A 603 -12.66 -24.20 -12.61
CA PRO A 603 -12.89 -24.60 -11.24
C PRO A 603 -12.16 -25.92 -10.92
N SER A 604 -11.66 -26.02 -9.69
CA SER A 604 -10.76 -27.07 -9.20
C SER A 604 -11.21 -28.51 -9.58
N HIS A 605 -10.47 -29.16 -10.50
CA HIS A 605 -10.81 -30.46 -11.11
C HIS A 605 -9.76 -31.56 -10.84
N HIS A 606 -10.07 -32.82 -11.14
CA HIS A 606 -9.20 -34.00 -10.89
C HIS A 606 -7.82 -33.93 -11.58
N SER A 607 -7.75 -33.41 -12.81
CA SER A 607 -6.48 -33.15 -13.51
C SER A 607 -5.62 -32.09 -12.79
N ILE A 608 -6.27 -31.07 -12.22
CA ILE A 608 -5.63 -30.07 -11.36
C ILE A 608 -5.22 -30.69 -10.02
N GLN A 609 -5.91 -31.73 -9.52
CA GLN A 609 -5.51 -32.42 -8.28
C GLN A 609 -4.17 -33.16 -8.40
N GLN A 610 -3.77 -33.64 -9.59
CA GLN A 610 -2.40 -34.13 -9.79
C GLN A 610 -1.39 -32.99 -9.66
N GLY A 611 -1.63 -31.86 -10.34
CA GLY A 611 -0.85 -30.63 -10.18
C GLY A 611 -0.77 -30.16 -8.72
N LYS A 612 -1.88 -30.22 -7.98
CA LYS A 612 -2.00 -29.84 -6.57
C LYS A 612 -1.19 -30.73 -5.63
N THR A 613 -1.28 -32.05 -5.82
CA THR A 613 -0.49 -33.03 -5.05
C THR A 613 1.00 -32.86 -5.34
N MET A 614 1.37 -32.52 -6.58
CA MET A 614 2.76 -32.34 -6.99
C MET A 614 3.34 -30.97 -6.59
N ALA A 615 2.56 -29.89 -6.64
CA ALA A 615 2.91 -28.59 -6.06
C ALA A 615 3.13 -28.67 -4.55
N ARG A 616 2.31 -29.48 -3.84
CA ARG A 616 2.51 -29.81 -2.42
C ARG A 616 3.76 -30.65 -2.17
N ARG A 617 4.04 -31.66 -3.00
CA ARG A 617 5.29 -32.44 -2.93
C ARG A 617 6.52 -31.58 -3.22
N ALA A 618 6.45 -30.65 -4.17
CA ALA A 618 7.52 -29.71 -4.46
C ALA A 618 7.72 -28.68 -3.34
N ALA A 619 6.65 -28.22 -2.69
CA ALA A 619 6.73 -27.41 -1.47
C ALA A 619 7.32 -28.19 -0.27
N ALA A 620 7.31 -29.52 -0.32
CA ALA A 620 7.87 -30.41 0.71
C ALA A 620 9.29 -30.93 0.38
N ASN A 621 9.67 -30.98 -0.90
CA ASN A 621 10.95 -31.52 -1.37
C ASN A 621 12.05 -30.44 -1.43
N ASN A 622 13.24 -30.79 -0.96
CA ASN A 622 14.35 -29.86 -0.75
C ASN A 622 15.34 -29.92 -1.93
N THR A 623 14.89 -29.57 -3.15
CA THR A 623 15.71 -29.67 -4.38
C THR A 623 16.23 -28.31 -4.85
N GLU A 624 17.55 -28.13 -4.76
CA GLU A 624 18.25 -26.84 -4.85
C GLU A 624 18.36 -26.22 -6.26
N GLN A 625 17.93 -26.92 -7.32
CA GLN A 625 18.53 -26.73 -8.64
C GLN A 625 18.00 -25.60 -9.53
N GLN A 626 16.94 -24.87 -9.18
CA GLN A 626 16.37 -23.79 -10.03
C GLN A 626 16.06 -22.49 -9.26
N HIS A 627 16.95 -22.11 -8.35
CA HIS A 627 16.76 -20.97 -7.43
C HIS A 627 16.85 -19.56 -8.05
N ARG A 628 17.69 -19.33 -9.07
CA ARG A 628 18.31 -18.00 -9.32
C ARG A 628 17.36 -16.82 -9.59
N GLU A 629 16.46 -16.90 -10.57
CA GLU A 629 15.62 -15.73 -10.95
C GLU A 629 14.54 -15.41 -9.90
N MET A 630 13.95 -16.46 -9.32
CA MET A 630 12.91 -16.29 -8.31
C MET A 630 13.48 -15.94 -6.95
N GLU A 631 14.73 -16.33 -6.62
CA GLU A 631 15.39 -15.90 -5.39
C GLU A 631 15.39 -14.37 -5.24
N ALA A 632 15.61 -13.59 -6.30
CA ALA A 632 15.61 -12.13 -6.21
C ALA A 632 14.24 -11.56 -5.80
N SER A 633 13.18 -11.90 -6.56
CA SER A 633 11.81 -11.45 -6.26
C SER A 633 11.28 -12.01 -4.94
N SER A 634 11.73 -13.20 -4.58
CA SER A 634 11.37 -13.82 -3.32
C SER A 634 12.14 -13.22 -2.14
N ARG A 635 13.46 -12.94 -2.20
CA ARG A 635 14.22 -12.33 -1.09
C ARG A 635 13.63 -10.97 -0.73
N GLN A 636 13.03 -10.27 -1.70
CA GLN A 636 12.22 -9.07 -1.52
C GLN A 636 10.87 -9.35 -0.83
N ALA A 637 10.17 -10.44 -1.16
CA ALA A 637 8.99 -10.87 -0.41
C ALA A 637 9.34 -11.43 0.99
N ALA A 638 10.51 -12.03 1.18
CA ALA A 638 11.09 -12.47 2.45
C ALA A 638 11.41 -11.26 3.31
N TRP A 639 11.97 -10.23 2.69
CA TRP A 639 12.26 -8.94 3.29
C TRP A 639 10.97 -8.23 3.70
N TYR A 640 9.97 -8.13 2.83
CA TYR A 640 8.64 -7.62 3.20
C TYR A 640 8.04 -8.46 4.34
N ALA A 641 8.09 -9.78 4.27
CA ALA A 641 7.59 -10.69 5.32
C ALA A 641 8.39 -10.59 6.62
N LYS A 642 9.69 -10.25 6.60
CA LYS A 642 10.56 -10.03 7.76
C LYS A 642 10.35 -8.64 8.37
N ALA A 643 10.09 -7.64 7.53
CA ALA A 643 9.70 -6.28 7.91
C ALA A 643 8.23 -6.18 8.39
N THR A 644 7.37 -7.12 8.00
CA THR A 644 5.95 -7.20 8.39
C THR A 644 5.60 -8.41 9.25
N ALA A 645 6.63 -9.15 9.71
CA ALA A 645 6.51 -10.48 10.32
C ALA A 645 5.46 -10.55 11.43
N TYR A 646 4.30 -11.11 11.09
CA TYR A 646 3.19 -11.29 12.02
C TYR A 646 2.44 -12.57 11.67
N ARG A 647 3.00 -13.74 12.03
CA ARG A 647 2.22 -14.99 12.08
C ARG A 647 1.12 -14.80 13.12
N PRO A 648 -0.18 -14.83 12.79
CA PRO A 648 -1.23 -14.82 13.80
C PRO A 648 -1.04 -16.02 14.73
N LEU A 649 -1.33 -15.87 16.03
CA LEU A 649 -1.79 -17.03 16.78
C LEU A 649 -3.08 -17.49 16.11
N LEU A 650 -3.26 -18.80 15.99
CA LEU A 650 -4.47 -19.42 15.44
C LEU A 650 -5.72 -18.76 16.05
N PRO A 651 -6.82 -18.61 15.29
CA PRO A 651 -8.03 -17.98 15.79
C PRO A 651 -8.61 -18.83 16.93
N ALA A 652 -8.24 -18.50 18.16
CA ALA A 652 -8.92 -18.98 19.35
C ALA A 652 -10.39 -18.58 19.24
N ARG A 653 -11.29 -19.50 19.61
CA ARG A 653 -12.71 -19.17 19.84
C ARG A 653 -12.77 -17.95 20.76
N GLN A 654 -13.74 -17.06 20.55
CA GLN A 654 -13.86 -15.78 21.25
C GLN A 654 -13.74 -15.96 22.78
N LEU A 655 -12.56 -15.68 23.32
CA LEU A 655 -12.31 -15.60 24.75
C LEU A 655 -13.01 -14.36 25.29
N SER A 656 -13.47 -14.39 26.54
CA SER A 656 -13.95 -13.18 27.17
C SER A 656 -12.79 -12.21 27.39
N ARG A 657 -13.07 -10.91 27.51
CA ARG A 657 -12.02 -9.92 27.78
C ARG A 657 -11.24 -10.22 29.07
N ALA A 658 -11.92 -10.75 30.09
CA ALA A 658 -11.27 -11.18 31.32
C ALA A 658 -10.27 -12.32 31.07
N ASP A 659 -10.66 -13.33 30.29
CA ASP A 659 -9.81 -14.49 29.98
C ASP A 659 -8.60 -14.09 29.12
N GLU A 660 -8.78 -13.21 28.13
CA GLU A 660 -7.66 -12.65 27.35
C GLU A 660 -6.67 -11.92 28.24
N VAL A 661 -7.13 -11.10 29.18
CA VAL A 661 -6.25 -10.35 30.10
C VAL A 661 -5.55 -11.28 31.07
N LYS A 662 -6.25 -12.28 31.65
CA LYS A 662 -5.62 -13.33 32.47
C LYS A 662 -4.52 -14.07 31.67
N LEU A 663 -4.80 -14.50 30.44
CA LEU A 663 -3.85 -15.17 29.55
C LEU A 663 -2.62 -14.30 29.22
N HIS A 664 -2.83 -13.04 28.80
CA HIS A 664 -1.73 -12.12 28.51
C HIS A 664 -0.88 -11.84 29.76
N ARG A 665 -1.49 -11.66 30.93
CA ARG A 665 -0.77 -11.45 32.19
C ARG A 665 0.14 -12.63 32.53
N LEU A 666 -0.40 -13.86 32.44
CA LEU A 666 0.37 -15.08 32.67
C LEU A 666 1.56 -15.20 31.71
N ARG A 667 1.37 -14.92 30.41
CA ARG A 667 2.45 -14.94 29.40
C ARG A 667 3.51 -13.85 29.60
N LEU A 668 3.10 -12.68 30.08
CA LEU A 668 4.00 -11.59 30.49
C LEU A 668 4.79 -11.92 31.78
N GLY A 669 4.55 -13.08 32.42
CA GLY A 669 5.21 -13.52 33.64
C GLY A 669 4.55 -13.03 34.93
N TYR A 670 3.33 -12.48 34.88
CA TYR A 670 2.64 -12.02 36.08
C TYR A 670 2.02 -13.18 36.85
N ARG A 671 2.64 -13.51 37.98
CA ARG A 671 2.03 -14.21 39.10
C ARG A 671 1.38 -13.18 40.04
N THR A 672 0.18 -12.67 39.71
CA THR A 672 -0.63 -12.00 40.75
C THR A 672 -1.23 -13.09 41.62
N LEU A 673 -0.62 -13.32 42.79
CA LEU A 673 -1.16 -14.18 43.86
C LEU A 673 -2.64 -13.87 44.16
N GLU A 674 -3.05 -12.62 43.93
CA GLU A 674 -4.42 -12.12 44.11
C GLU A 674 -5.36 -12.37 42.93
N GLU A 675 -4.88 -12.64 41.72
CA GLU A 675 -5.73 -13.07 40.59
C GLU A 675 -5.88 -14.60 40.51
N LEU A 676 -5.09 -15.31 41.34
CA LEU A 676 -5.32 -16.70 41.74
C LEU A 676 -6.15 -16.82 43.03
N ARG A 677 -6.52 -15.70 43.66
CA ARG A 677 -7.58 -15.61 44.69
C ARG A 677 -8.93 -15.30 44.03
N ASP A 678 -9.38 -16.16 43.13
CA ASP A 678 -10.84 -16.41 43.07
C ASP A 678 -11.15 -17.23 44.35
N ASP A 679 -12.22 -16.88 45.08
CA ASP A 679 -12.35 -17.02 46.55
C ASP A 679 -11.98 -18.35 47.22
N PHE A 680 -11.54 -18.24 48.49
CA PHE A 680 -11.06 -19.31 49.36
C PHE A 680 -12.16 -20.28 49.83
N GLU A 681 -12.75 -21.03 48.90
CA GLU A 681 -13.36 -22.33 49.20
C GLU A 681 -12.62 -23.42 48.43
N SER A 682 -12.27 -24.50 49.10
CA SER A 682 -11.58 -25.62 48.49
C SER A 682 -12.54 -26.36 47.56
N ARG A 683 -12.47 -26.06 46.26
CA ARG A 683 -13.29 -26.71 45.22
C ARG A 683 -12.74 -28.09 44.89
N GLN A 684 -13.64 -29.03 44.60
CA GLN A 684 -13.25 -30.28 43.96
C GLN A 684 -12.67 -29.97 42.58
N CYS A 685 -11.58 -30.64 42.22
CA CYS A 685 -11.06 -30.59 40.86
C CYS A 685 -11.97 -31.39 39.93
N ASP A 686 -12.51 -30.72 38.89
CA ASP A 686 -13.47 -31.27 37.92
C ASP A 686 -12.97 -32.55 37.18
N HIS A 687 -11.69 -32.88 37.28
CA HIS A 687 -11.06 -34.01 36.61
C HIS A 687 -10.78 -35.22 37.52
N CYS A 688 -10.64 -35.03 38.83
CA CYS A 688 -10.25 -36.11 39.76
C CYS A 688 -11.01 -36.10 41.09
N GLY A 689 -11.94 -35.16 41.30
CA GLY A 689 -12.71 -35.00 42.54
C GLY A 689 -11.93 -34.51 43.76
N HIS A 690 -10.61 -34.34 43.67
CA HIS A 690 -9.78 -33.96 44.81
C HIS A 690 -10.02 -32.50 45.24
N LEU A 691 -10.21 -32.29 46.55
CA LEU A 691 -10.51 -30.99 47.14
C LEU A 691 -9.23 -30.13 47.21
N ALA A 692 -8.97 -29.33 46.19
CA ALA A 692 -7.72 -28.60 46.04
C ALA A 692 -7.87 -27.12 46.43
N ARG A 693 -7.05 -26.65 47.39
CA ARG A 693 -6.93 -25.20 47.70
C ARG A 693 -6.49 -24.36 46.49
N HIS A 694 -5.80 -24.96 45.52
CA HIS A 694 -5.37 -24.32 44.28
C HIS A 694 -5.60 -25.26 43.08
N PRO A 695 -6.81 -25.29 42.48
CA PRO A 695 -7.16 -26.24 41.42
C PRO A 695 -6.20 -26.23 40.22
N LEU A 696 -5.69 -25.05 39.85
CA LEU A 696 -4.76 -24.86 38.73
C LEU A 696 -3.35 -25.39 39.05
N ARG A 697 -2.87 -25.22 40.29
CA ARG A 697 -1.60 -25.82 40.75
C ARG A 697 -1.72 -27.34 40.87
N HIS A 698 -2.86 -27.84 41.34
CA HIS A 698 -3.17 -29.26 41.35
C HIS A 698 -3.18 -29.84 39.93
N TYR A 699 -3.93 -29.25 39.00
CA TYR A 699 -3.98 -29.67 37.59
C TYR A 699 -2.59 -29.79 36.95
N LEU A 700 -1.73 -28.79 37.18
CA LEU A 700 -0.41 -28.69 36.55
C LEU A 700 0.72 -29.46 37.26
N LEU A 701 0.57 -29.86 38.53
CA LEU A 701 1.62 -30.56 39.29
C LEU A 701 1.21 -31.95 39.78
N SER A 702 0.00 -32.13 40.34
CA SER A 702 -0.35 -33.30 41.16
C SER A 702 -1.67 -34.01 40.83
N CYS A 703 -2.46 -33.54 39.86
CA CYS A 703 -3.74 -34.16 39.49
C CYS A 703 -3.52 -35.51 38.78
N PRO A 704 -4.04 -36.65 39.30
CA PRO A 704 -3.79 -37.96 38.68
C PRO A 704 -4.34 -38.04 37.25
N ALA A 705 -5.54 -37.49 37.03
CA ALA A 705 -6.24 -37.53 35.75
C ALA A 705 -5.51 -36.82 34.60
N THR A 706 -4.52 -35.96 34.88
CA THR A 706 -3.75 -35.22 33.87
C THR A 706 -2.27 -35.64 33.81
N ALA A 707 -1.90 -36.75 34.45
CA ALA A 707 -0.52 -37.24 34.50
C ALA A 707 0.10 -37.52 33.12
N GLN A 708 -0.61 -38.22 32.22
CA GLN A 708 -0.16 -38.42 30.84
C GLN A 708 0.04 -37.10 30.09
N LEU A 709 -0.84 -36.12 30.33
CA LEU A 709 -0.76 -34.81 29.68
C LEU A 709 0.45 -34.01 30.19
N ARG A 710 0.79 -34.13 31.49
CA ARG A 710 2.03 -33.57 32.07
C ARG A 710 3.30 -34.20 31.50
N GLN A 711 3.30 -35.50 31.23
CA GLN A 711 4.42 -36.17 30.56
C GLN A 711 4.60 -35.67 29.12
N GLN A 712 3.51 -35.44 28.37
CA GLN A 712 3.58 -34.92 26.99
C GLN A 712 4.16 -33.50 26.88
N ILE A 713 3.94 -32.63 27.88
CA ILE A 713 4.54 -31.29 27.96
C ILE A 713 5.92 -31.25 28.65
N GLY A 714 6.34 -32.36 29.26
CA GLY A 714 7.70 -32.60 29.76
C GLY A 714 7.94 -32.33 31.26
N GLY A 715 7.00 -32.73 32.13
CA GLY A 715 7.21 -32.85 33.58
C GLY A 715 7.13 -34.31 34.06
N PRO A 716 7.56 -34.65 35.30
CA PRO A 716 7.69 -33.77 36.47
C PRO A 716 9.18 -33.37 36.72
N GLU A 717 9.76 -33.05 37.89
CA GLU A 717 9.41 -33.14 39.32
C GLU A 717 9.94 -31.91 40.09
N ASP A 718 9.36 -31.63 41.27
CA ASP A 718 9.81 -30.81 42.42
C ASP A 718 10.56 -29.47 42.24
N ASP A 719 10.56 -28.88 41.04
CA ASP A 719 11.21 -27.60 40.76
C ASP A 719 10.19 -26.51 40.33
N GLU A 720 10.07 -25.43 41.12
CA GLU A 720 9.15 -24.32 40.86
C GLU A 720 9.52 -23.48 39.62
N ASP A 721 10.79 -23.48 39.19
CA ASP A 721 11.23 -22.78 37.97
C ASP A 721 10.96 -23.63 36.73
N ARG A 722 11.09 -24.96 36.81
CA ARG A 722 10.55 -25.86 35.77
C ARG A 722 9.03 -25.83 35.71
N ALA A 723 8.33 -25.70 36.84
CA ALA A 723 6.88 -25.49 36.85
C ALA A 723 6.48 -24.20 36.10
N ALA A 724 7.29 -23.14 36.17
CA ALA A 724 7.09 -21.92 35.38
C ALA A 724 7.37 -22.12 33.88
N LEU A 725 8.32 -22.98 33.52
CA LEU A 725 8.63 -23.37 32.13
C LEU A 725 7.52 -24.24 31.52
N VAL A 726 6.98 -25.19 32.29
CA VAL A 726 5.82 -26.02 31.94
C VAL A 726 4.56 -25.16 31.88
N LEU A 727 4.37 -24.18 32.78
CA LEU A 727 3.33 -23.16 32.64
C LEU A 727 3.46 -22.43 31.30
N ARG A 728 4.67 -22.02 30.89
CA ARG A 728 4.89 -21.35 29.61
C ARG A 728 4.45 -22.19 28.41
N ARG A 729 4.84 -23.47 28.34
CA ARG A 729 4.37 -24.40 27.31
C ARG A 729 2.86 -24.63 27.38
N ALA A 730 2.31 -24.85 28.57
CA ALA A 730 0.86 -25.00 28.78
C ALA A 730 0.07 -23.72 28.44
N LEU A 731 0.68 -22.53 28.54
CA LEU A 731 0.10 -21.24 28.13
C LEU A 731 0.17 -21.00 26.62
N GLU A 732 1.02 -21.72 25.90
CA GLU A 732 1.02 -21.80 24.43
C GLU A 732 -0.10 -22.73 23.95
N ASP A 733 -0.30 -23.88 24.60
CA ASP A 733 -1.39 -24.84 24.30
C ASP A 733 -2.75 -24.53 24.97
N LEU A 734 -2.84 -23.55 25.87
CA LEU A 734 -4.07 -23.21 26.62
C LEU A 734 -5.35 -23.04 25.76
N PRO A 735 -5.30 -22.49 24.53
CA PRO A 735 -6.47 -22.42 23.64
C PRO A 735 -7.05 -23.78 23.24
N ARG A 736 -6.26 -24.87 23.30
CA ARG A 736 -6.74 -26.25 23.10
C ARG A 736 -7.35 -26.81 24.38
N LEU A 737 -6.74 -26.54 25.54
CA LEU A 737 -7.20 -27.02 26.85
C LEU A 737 -8.57 -26.45 27.24
N LEU A 738 -8.82 -25.16 26.98
CA LEU A 738 -10.12 -24.52 27.26
C LEU A 738 -11.30 -25.07 26.45
N VAL A 739 -11.05 -25.86 25.40
CA VAL A 739 -12.11 -26.50 24.60
C VAL A 739 -12.64 -27.77 25.26
N VAL A 740 -11.78 -28.53 25.97
CA VAL A 740 -12.14 -29.80 26.63
C VAL A 740 -13.12 -29.57 27.80
N VAL A 741 -13.03 -28.40 28.45
CA VAL A 741 -13.80 -28.05 29.65
C VAL A 741 -15.26 -27.63 29.33
N ARG A 742 -15.62 -27.38 28.07
CA ARG A 742 -16.99 -26.93 27.68
C ARG A 742 -17.84 -27.97 26.95
N SER A 743 -17.44 -29.25 26.97
CA SER A 743 -18.13 -30.35 26.28
C SER A 743 -18.77 -31.40 27.20
N ALA A 744 -18.86 -31.15 28.50
CA ALA A 744 -19.68 -31.95 29.41
C ALA A 744 -21.15 -31.46 29.37
N PRO A 745 -22.15 -32.35 29.17
CA PRO A 745 -23.56 -32.00 29.36
C PRO A 745 -23.85 -31.78 30.86
N PRO A 746 -24.91 -31.03 31.21
CA PRO A 746 -25.27 -30.86 32.62
C PRO A 746 -25.70 -32.21 33.23
N PRO A 747 -25.25 -32.56 34.45
CA PRO A 747 -25.88 -33.61 35.23
C PRO A 747 -27.32 -33.22 35.59
N ARG A 748 -28.18 -34.22 35.79
CA ARG A 748 -29.60 -34.07 36.12
C ARG A 748 -29.82 -33.56 37.55
#